data_AF-A0A136KGC4-F1
#
_entry.id   AF-A0A136KGC4-F1
#
_cell.length_a   1.000
_cell.length_b   1.000
_cell.length_c   1.000
_cell.angle_alpha   90.00
_cell.angle_beta   90.00
_cell.angle_gamma   90.00
#
_symmetry.space_group_name_H-M   'P 1'
#
loop_
_entity.id
_entity.type
_entity.pdbx_description
1 polymer ?
#
loop_
_entity_poly.entity_id
_entity_poly.type
_entity_poly.pdbx_seq_one_letter_code
_entity_poly.pdbx_strand_id
1 'polypeptide(L)'
;MKQKHVVWFEDITKRDIPTVGGKGANLGEMLNAKFPVPYGFVVTAQSYFDFIREQKLELPMRQILRNVDHENAKMLEEAGAKMRVLILKAKMPASIDKEIRATYSGLMSRQQKVFKSLGLSTGQAKEKTSAPLVAVRSSATAEDLPDASFAGQQETYLNIQGADALVKAVQACWASLFTDRAIYYRQQKGFDHTRVGLAAVVQLMVQSDSSGVAFSIDPVTNDRDKITIEAIFGLGEYIVQGAVTPDHYEVDKKKLQIEVKQVKRQELALVRQQKGSKVTNVDKKFSIKEGSIQKITDEQIVSVATLVRNIEKHYKVPQDIEWAVEAGQVYIVQSRPITTVDNSLLGKATIDHPALSLVGPESELLLRCDPASPGVAIGTPRVLSSPKENDKVKPGDILVAAYTSPDYVPAMKRAVAIVTEMGGRTSHAAIVSRELGIPAIVGAAGATRLLKGLKTITVNGSRGEVFKGEAYDAKQMKTLQSATLKAAKIKTKTKIYVNLAQPESADRVAKMNVDGIGLLRAEFIVAHIGIHPKLAIHQGKQKHYIRELAKKLIMFVKPFGDRPVVYRATDFRTNEYRHLEGGETYEPHEENPMIGYRGASRYIKDEDVFAMEIEAIKQVRKQYKNLHLMIPFVRIPEEIRQIRQLLRDNSLAQSKEFKLWMMVEVPSSAIMVEEFIKEGIDGISIGTNDLTMLLLGVDRDNQEIAYIYDERRSVVLWALKRVIDAGKKHGITVSICGQAPSDHPELAAKLVKWGITSLSVTPDMLDKTRLMVSEIEKGKK
;
A
#
# COMPACT_ATOMS: atom_id res chain seq x y z
N MET A 1 23.95 -26.54 6.18
CA MET A 1 22.91 -27.59 6.13
C MET A 1 22.35 -27.63 4.71
N LYS A 2 22.10 -28.80 4.12
CA LYS A 2 21.36 -28.87 2.83
C LYS A 2 20.00 -28.18 3.05
N GLN A 3 19.70 -27.13 2.29
CA GLN A 3 18.39 -26.49 2.34
C GLN A 3 17.34 -27.52 1.90
N LYS A 4 16.29 -27.69 2.70
CA LYS A 4 15.19 -28.62 2.41
C LYS A 4 14.29 -28.03 1.33
N HIS A 5 13.78 -28.86 0.42
CA HIS A 5 12.83 -28.40 -0.60
C HIS A 5 11.44 -28.14 -0.02
N VAL A 6 11.11 -28.85 1.06
CA VAL A 6 9.85 -28.78 1.76
C VAL A 6 10.07 -28.60 3.27
N VAL A 7 9.27 -27.74 3.89
CA VAL A 7 9.31 -27.47 5.34
C VAL A 7 7.89 -27.50 5.92
N TRP A 8 7.74 -28.09 7.11
CA TRP A 8 6.45 -28.18 7.79
C TRP A 8 6.08 -26.88 8.49
N PHE A 9 4.79 -26.65 8.74
CA PHE A 9 4.34 -25.43 9.43
C PHE A 9 4.90 -25.30 10.85
N GLU A 10 5.08 -26.39 11.61
CA GLU A 10 5.66 -26.33 12.96
C GLU A 10 7.15 -25.98 12.96
N ASP A 11 7.83 -26.18 11.83
CA ASP A 11 9.27 -25.94 11.70
C ASP A 11 9.59 -24.50 11.24
N ILE A 12 8.57 -23.65 11.02
CA ILE A 12 8.73 -22.30 10.46
C ILE A 12 8.03 -21.22 11.30
N THR A 13 8.57 -20.00 11.24
CA THR A 13 8.12 -18.81 11.97
C THR A 13 8.18 -17.59 11.05
N LYS A 14 7.83 -16.40 11.57
CA LYS A 14 8.01 -15.12 10.85
C LYS A 14 9.45 -14.86 10.37
N ARG A 15 10.46 -15.49 10.96
CA ARG A 15 11.88 -15.31 10.56
C ARG A 15 12.19 -15.98 9.21
N ASP A 16 11.33 -16.89 8.77
CA ASP A 16 11.58 -17.72 7.60
C ASP A 16 10.97 -17.14 6.31
N ILE A 17 10.47 -15.89 6.34
CA ILE A 17 9.89 -15.18 5.18
C ILE A 17 10.76 -15.30 3.91
N PRO A 18 12.09 -15.15 3.94
CA PRO A 18 12.92 -15.31 2.74
C PRO A 18 12.84 -16.71 2.10
N THR A 19 12.48 -17.73 2.87
CA THR A 19 12.43 -19.14 2.44
C THR A 19 11.02 -19.58 2.08
N VAL A 20 10.01 -19.17 2.85
CA VAL A 20 8.62 -19.64 2.74
C VAL A 20 7.61 -18.58 2.30
N GLY A 21 8.07 -17.35 2.09
CA GLY A 21 7.23 -16.19 1.82
C GLY A 21 6.38 -15.78 3.01
N GLY A 22 5.68 -14.64 2.85
CA GLY A 22 4.87 -14.03 3.90
C GLY A 22 3.79 -14.94 4.49
N LYS A 23 2.97 -15.53 3.62
CA LYS A 23 1.84 -16.39 4.03
C LYS A 23 2.31 -17.64 4.73
N GLY A 24 3.33 -18.31 4.19
CA GLY A 24 3.90 -19.53 4.77
C GLY A 24 4.46 -19.28 6.17
N ALA A 25 5.26 -18.22 6.32
CA ALA A 25 5.82 -17.81 7.60
C ALA A 25 4.72 -17.48 8.62
N ASN A 26 3.66 -16.79 8.18
CA ASN A 26 2.57 -16.40 9.06
C ASN A 26 1.69 -17.59 9.51
N LEU A 27 1.48 -18.58 8.65
CA LEU A 27 0.78 -19.81 9.00
C LEU A 27 1.53 -20.64 10.05
N GLY A 28 2.86 -20.76 9.91
CA GLY A 28 3.69 -21.42 10.90
C GLY A 28 3.72 -20.70 12.25
N GLU A 29 3.84 -19.37 12.23
CA GLU A 29 3.71 -18.54 13.42
C GLU A 29 2.38 -18.78 14.16
N MET A 30 1.25 -18.74 13.44
CA MET A 30 -0.06 -18.95 14.04
C MET A 30 -0.23 -20.37 14.61
N LEU A 31 0.27 -21.39 13.91
CA LEU A 31 0.23 -22.77 14.39
C LEU A 31 1.05 -22.92 15.68
N ASN A 32 2.25 -22.36 15.73
CA ASN A 32 3.13 -22.37 16.90
C ASN A 32 2.54 -21.58 18.08
N ALA A 33 1.73 -20.55 17.79
CA ALA A 33 0.91 -19.82 18.76
C ALA A 33 -0.38 -20.56 19.18
N LYS A 34 -0.58 -21.80 18.71
CA LYS A 34 -1.73 -22.68 19.03
C LYS A 34 -3.08 -22.14 18.52
N PHE A 35 -3.08 -21.38 17.42
CA PHE A 35 -4.32 -21.06 16.72
C PHE A 35 -4.77 -22.24 15.85
N PRO A 36 -6.09 -22.41 15.62
CA PRO A 36 -6.65 -23.52 14.83
C PRO A 36 -6.41 -23.28 13.34
N VAL A 37 -5.17 -23.46 12.90
CA VAL A 37 -4.77 -23.32 11.50
C VAL A 37 -4.85 -24.68 10.82
N PRO A 38 -5.47 -24.82 9.63
CA PRO A 38 -5.43 -26.05 8.86
C PRO A 38 -3.96 -26.40 8.57
N TYR A 39 -3.58 -27.62 8.92
CA TYR A 39 -2.17 -28.03 8.89
C TYR A 39 -1.65 -28.20 7.46
N GLY A 40 -0.33 -28.16 7.30
CA GLY A 40 0.28 -28.13 5.98
C GLY A 40 1.80 -28.04 6.01
N PHE A 41 2.35 -27.75 4.84
CA PHE A 41 3.77 -27.56 4.61
C PHE A 41 3.98 -26.52 3.50
N VAL A 42 5.21 -26.05 3.35
CA VAL A 42 5.60 -25.10 2.30
C VAL A 42 6.65 -25.73 1.41
N VAL A 43 6.43 -25.67 0.11
CA VAL A 43 7.49 -25.88 -0.89
C VAL A 43 8.26 -24.57 -1.02
N THR A 44 9.54 -24.59 -0.66
CA THR A 44 10.33 -23.37 -0.43
C THR A 44 10.57 -22.58 -1.72
N ALA A 45 10.85 -21.28 -1.59
CA ALA A 45 11.25 -20.44 -2.72
C ALA A 45 12.55 -20.94 -3.38
N GLN A 46 13.44 -21.58 -2.62
CA GLN A 46 14.63 -22.22 -3.16
C GLN A 46 14.29 -23.35 -4.14
N SER A 47 13.25 -24.14 -3.86
CA SER A 47 12.79 -25.20 -4.78
C SER A 47 12.33 -24.65 -6.12
N TYR A 48 11.73 -23.47 -6.14
CA TYR A 48 11.42 -22.77 -7.39
C TYR A 48 12.69 -22.41 -8.17
N PHE A 49 13.70 -21.83 -7.51
CA PHE A 49 14.96 -21.50 -8.17
C PHE A 49 15.72 -22.73 -8.66
N ASP A 50 15.71 -23.81 -7.88
CA ASP A 50 16.31 -25.09 -8.25
C ASP A 50 15.60 -25.69 -9.47
N PHE A 51 14.26 -25.64 -9.51
CA PHE A 51 13.46 -26.03 -10.67
C PHE A 51 13.85 -25.25 -11.93
N ILE A 52 13.92 -23.92 -11.86
CA ILE A 52 14.30 -23.06 -12.99
C ILE A 52 15.73 -23.39 -13.47
N ARG A 53 16.67 -23.59 -12.55
CA ARG A 53 18.08 -23.88 -12.84
C ARG A 53 18.26 -25.27 -13.47
N GLU A 54 17.71 -26.30 -12.86
CA GLU A 54 17.87 -27.70 -13.33
C GLU A 54 17.19 -27.93 -14.69
N GLN A 55 16.07 -27.26 -14.93
CA GLN A 55 15.38 -27.30 -16.23
C GLN A 55 15.92 -26.29 -17.25
N LYS A 56 16.98 -25.54 -16.88
CA LYS A 56 17.65 -24.54 -17.74
C LYS A 56 16.69 -23.51 -18.35
N LEU A 57 15.68 -23.09 -17.57
CA LEU A 57 14.61 -22.22 -18.06
C LEU A 57 14.99 -20.73 -18.06
N GLU A 58 16.05 -20.35 -17.33
CA GLU A 58 16.45 -18.94 -17.17
C GLU A 58 16.72 -18.24 -18.52
N LEU A 59 17.50 -18.87 -19.41
CA LEU A 59 17.82 -18.29 -20.71
C LEU A 59 16.58 -18.12 -21.60
N PRO A 60 15.73 -19.14 -21.82
CA PRO A 60 14.46 -18.97 -22.53
C PRO A 60 13.55 -17.90 -21.92
N MET A 61 13.48 -17.80 -20.59
CA MET A 61 12.68 -16.79 -19.90
C MET A 61 13.19 -15.38 -20.16
N ARG A 62 14.51 -15.16 -20.06
CA ARG A 62 15.14 -13.87 -20.39
C ARG A 62 14.91 -13.48 -21.86
N GLN A 63 14.97 -14.44 -22.78
CA GLN A 63 14.71 -14.18 -24.20
C GLN A 63 13.26 -13.76 -24.46
N ILE A 64 12.28 -14.39 -23.80
CA ILE A 64 10.88 -14.00 -23.92
C ILE A 64 10.68 -12.57 -23.44
N LEU A 65 11.32 -12.17 -22.33
CA LEU A 65 11.16 -10.83 -21.73
C LEU A 65 11.92 -9.72 -22.45
N ARG A 66 13.04 -10.02 -23.13
CA ARG A 66 13.95 -9.01 -23.73
C ARG A 66 13.28 -8.06 -24.71
N ASN A 67 12.24 -8.52 -25.43
CA ASN A 67 11.56 -7.76 -26.47
C ASN A 67 10.14 -7.33 -26.07
N VAL A 68 9.77 -7.44 -24.80
CA VAL A 68 8.41 -7.08 -24.34
C VAL A 68 8.35 -5.60 -24.03
N ASP A 69 7.62 -4.85 -24.85
CA ASP A 69 7.16 -3.53 -24.46
C ASP A 69 6.08 -3.70 -23.39
N HIS A 70 6.37 -3.24 -22.17
CA HIS A 70 5.49 -3.38 -21.01
C HIS A 70 4.31 -2.42 -21.04
N GLU A 71 4.32 -1.41 -21.91
CA GLU A 71 3.14 -0.56 -22.13
C GLU A 71 2.22 -1.16 -23.22
N ASN A 72 2.65 -2.24 -23.88
CA ASN A 72 1.85 -2.99 -24.84
C ASN A 72 1.19 -4.22 -24.21
N ALA A 73 -0.09 -4.09 -23.86
CA ALA A 73 -0.88 -5.14 -23.22
C ALA A 73 -0.87 -6.48 -23.99
N LYS A 74 -0.88 -6.44 -25.33
CA LYS A 74 -0.88 -7.66 -26.15
C LYS A 74 0.45 -8.40 -26.09
N MET A 75 1.57 -7.66 -26.09
CA MET A 75 2.90 -8.26 -25.98
C MET A 75 3.13 -8.87 -24.59
N LEU A 76 2.62 -8.22 -23.53
CA LEU A 76 2.64 -8.76 -22.17
C LEU A 76 1.83 -10.06 -22.05
N GLU A 77 0.62 -10.08 -22.63
CA GLU A 77 -0.23 -11.28 -22.65
C GLU A 77 0.46 -12.45 -23.37
N GLU A 78 1.02 -12.19 -24.55
CA GLU A 78 1.76 -13.21 -25.31
C GLU A 78 3.00 -13.71 -24.57
N ALA A 79 3.76 -12.80 -23.94
CA ALA A 79 4.95 -13.15 -23.17
C ALA A 79 4.60 -13.96 -21.91
N GLY A 80 3.60 -13.52 -21.14
CA GLY A 80 3.09 -14.22 -19.97
C GLY A 80 2.60 -15.62 -20.33
N ALA A 81 1.82 -15.75 -21.40
CA ALA A 81 1.34 -17.05 -21.88
C ALA A 81 2.51 -17.98 -22.27
N LYS A 82 3.50 -17.48 -23.00
CA LYS A 82 4.72 -18.26 -23.36
C LYS A 82 5.49 -18.71 -22.11
N MET A 83 5.66 -17.84 -21.12
CA MET A 83 6.35 -18.19 -19.87
C MET A 83 5.60 -19.25 -19.07
N ARG A 84 4.27 -19.12 -18.94
CA ARG A 84 3.43 -20.12 -18.25
C ARG A 84 3.51 -21.47 -18.93
N VAL A 85 3.42 -21.51 -20.27
CA VAL A 85 3.56 -22.76 -21.05
C VAL A 85 4.95 -23.38 -20.87
N LEU A 86 6.00 -22.56 -20.88
CA LEU A 86 7.38 -23.01 -20.68
C LEU A 86 7.55 -23.69 -19.32
N ILE A 87 7.08 -23.05 -18.25
CA ILE A 87 7.15 -23.59 -16.88
C ILE A 87 6.32 -24.86 -16.77
N LEU A 88 5.08 -24.89 -17.26
CA LEU A 88 4.18 -26.05 -17.15
C LEU A 88 4.66 -27.28 -17.94
N LYS A 89 5.41 -27.08 -19.03
CA LYS A 89 5.96 -28.18 -19.85
C LYS A 89 7.26 -28.77 -19.31
N ALA A 90 8.00 -28.03 -18.47
CA ALA A 90 9.25 -28.50 -17.91
C ALA A 90 9.04 -29.67 -16.93
N LYS A 91 10.02 -30.56 -16.83
CA LYS A 91 9.91 -31.73 -15.96
C LYS A 91 10.24 -31.34 -14.52
N MET A 92 9.42 -31.74 -13.55
CA MET A 92 9.75 -31.54 -12.14
C MET A 92 11.04 -32.32 -11.77
N PRO A 93 12.05 -31.69 -11.16
CA PRO A 93 13.21 -32.38 -10.60
C PRO A 93 12.82 -33.53 -9.67
N ALA A 94 13.51 -34.66 -9.80
CA ALA A 94 13.20 -35.87 -9.04
C ALA A 94 13.38 -35.69 -7.52
N SER A 95 14.32 -34.84 -7.10
CA SER A 95 14.52 -34.47 -5.69
C SER A 95 13.28 -33.78 -5.11
N ILE A 96 12.81 -32.74 -5.78
CA ILE A 96 11.64 -31.94 -5.40
C ILE A 96 10.37 -32.79 -5.45
N ASP A 97 10.12 -33.51 -6.54
CA ASP A 97 8.95 -34.38 -6.72
C ASP A 97 8.88 -35.43 -5.61
N LYS A 98 9.99 -36.12 -5.31
CA LYS A 98 10.05 -37.13 -4.24
C LYS A 98 9.74 -36.54 -2.88
N GLU A 99 10.28 -35.36 -2.55
CA GLU A 99 10.07 -34.71 -1.26
C GLU A 99 8.63 -34.23 -1.08
N ILE A 100 8.03 -33.63 -2.11
CA ILE A 100 6.60 -33.23 -2.11
C ILE A 100 5.70 -34.46 -1.89
N ARG A 101 5.93 -35.54 -2.65
CA ARG A 101 5.14 -36.78 -2.56
C ARG A 101 5.24 -37.42 -1.16
N ALA A 102 6.45 -37.56 -0.64
CA ALA A 102 6.69 -38.14 0.68
C ALA A 102 6.02 -37.32 1.79
N THR A 103 6.12 -35.99 1.71
CA THR A 103 5.50 -35.07 2.67
C THR A 103 3.97 -35.16 2.61
N TYR A 104 3.39 -35.17 1.40
CA TYR A 104 1.94 -35.31 1.21
C TYR A 104 1.39 -36.64 1.76
N SER A 105 2.09 -37.76 1.53
CA SER A 105 1.70 -39.06 2.10
C SER A 105 1.71 -39.08 3.64
N GLY A 106 2.64 -38.34 4.26
CA GLY A 106 2.75 -38.23 5.71
C GLY A 106 1.80 -37.21 6.37
N LEU A 107 1.17 -36.32 5.59
CA LEU A 107 0.48 -35.11 6.04
C LEU A 107 -0.54 -35.35 7.17
N MET A 108 -1.47 -36.28 6.99
CA MET A 108 -2.51 -36.57 7.98
C MET A 108 -1.95 -37.17 9.27
N SER A 109 -0.98 -38.09 9.14
CA SER A 109 -0.33 -38.72 10.29
C SER A 109 0.49 -37.71 11.11
N ARG A 110 1.10 -36.73 10.42
CA ARG A 110 1.88 -35.65 11.04
C ARG A 110 0.95 -34.66 11.74
N GLN A 111 -0.14 -34.25 11.10
CA GLN A 111 -1.16 -33.37 11.70
C GLN A 111 -1.63 -33.91 13.05
N GLN A 112 -2.03 -35.19 13.11
CA GLN A 112 -2.55 -35.79 14.34
C GLN A 112 -1.53 -35.72 15.49
N LYS A 113 -0.24 -35.95 15.20
CA LYS A 113 0.84 -35.87 16.19
C LYS A 113 1.04 -34.44 16.68
N VAL A 114 1.14 -33.48 15.74
CA VAL A 114 1.37 -32.07 16.05
C VAL A 114 0.20 -31.49 16.81
N PHE A 115 -1.03 -31.69 16.34
CA PHE A 115 -2.24 -31.17 17.00
C PHE A 115 -2.39 -31.73 18.42
N LYS A 116 -2.15 -33.04 18.62
CA LYS A 116 -2.12 -33.65 19.95
C LYS A 116 -1.07 -33.00 20.86
N SER A 117 0.13 -32.74 20.36
CA SER A 117 1.20 -32.09 21.13
C SER A 117 0.91 -30.63 21.50
N LEU A 118 0.16 -29.93 20.65
CA LEU A 118 -0.22 -28.53 20.85
C LEU A 118 -1.51 -28.35 21.65
N GLY A 119 -2.21 -29.45 21.96
CA GLY A 119 -3.53 -29.42 22.60
C GLY A 119 -4.65 -28.94 21.68
N LEU A 120 -4.46 -29.06 20.36
CA LEU A 120 -5.45 -28.74 19.34
C LEU A 120 -6.30 -29.96 19.02
N SER A 121 -7.61 -29.75 18.83
CA SER A 121 -8.51 -30.77 18.32
C SER A 121 -8.44 -30.85 16.79
N THR A 122 -8.51 -32.07 16.25
CA THR A 122 -8.89 -32.27 14.85
C THR A 122 -10.41 -32.33 14.80
N GLY A 123 -11.06 -31.46 14.03
CA GLY A 123 -12.50 -31.57 13.79
C GLY A 123 -12.86 -32.92 13.16
N GLN A 124 -14.12 -33.35 13.29
CA GLN A 124 -14.62 -34.50 12.54
C GLN A 124 -14.73 -34.10 11.06
N ALA A 125 -13.84 -34.63 10.22
CA ALA A 125 -13.98 -34.47 8.78
C ALA A 125 -15.33 -35.08 8.35
N LYS A 126 -16.12 -34.32 7.56
CA LYS A 126 -17.45 -34.76 7.11
C LYS A 126 -17.43 -36.06 6.32
N GLU A 127 -16.30 -36.38 5.69
CA GLU A 127 -16.12 -37.59 4.89
C GLU A 127 -14.75 -38.22 5.17
N LYS A 128 -14.72 -39.56 5.24
CA LYS A 128 -13.47 -40.33 5.15
C LYS A 128 -13.05 -40.42 3.69
N THR A 129 -12.24 -39.48 3.22
CA THR A 129 -11.59 -39.60 1.90
C THR A 129 -10.34 -40.49 2.00
N SER A 130 -10.04 -41.26 0.95
CA SER A 130 -8.86 -42.13 0.89
C SER A 130 -7.54 -41.35 0.79
N ALA A 131 -7.59 -40.08 0.38
CA ALA A 131 -6.46 -39.16 0.29
C ALA A 131 -6.86 -37.73 0.69
N PRO A 132 -5.97 -36.98 1.38
CA PRO A 132 -6.28 -35.64 1.89
C PRO A 132 -6.45 -34.63 0.76
N LEU A 133 -7.42 -33.73 0.91
CA LEU A 133 -7.61 -32.60 -0.01
C LEU A 133 -6.77 -31.41 0.48
N VAL A 134 -6.05 -30.77 -0.44
CA VAL A 134 -5.18 -29.63 -0.11
C VAL A 134 -5.45 -28.43 -1.03
N ALA A 135 -5.25 -27.24 -0.49
CA ALA A 135 -5.07 -26.00 -1.22
C ALA A 135 -3.59 -25.79 -1.52
N VAL A 136 -3.28 -25.29 -2.71
CA VAL A 136 -1.96 -24.77 -3.07
C VAL A 136 -2.09 -23.26 -3.24
N ARG A 137 -1.47 -22.51 -2.34
CA ARG A 137 -1.53 -21.05 -2.28
C ARG A 137 -0.14 -20.47 -2.53
N SER A 138 -0.09 -19.39 -3.30
CA SER A 138 1.13 -18.67 -3.56
C SER A 138 1.56 -17.88 -2.32
N SER A 139 2.87 -17.90 -2.02
CA SER A 139 3.46 -17.16 -0.89
C SER A 139 4.76 -16.53 -1.37
N ALA A 140 4.68 -15.28 -1.86
CA ALA A 140 5.86 -14.64 -2.42
C ALA A 140 6.76 -14.08 -1.31
N THR A 141 8.07 -14.12 -1.53
CA THR A 141 9.07 -13.55 -0.60
C THR A 141 9.05 -12.02 -0.59
N ALA A 142 8.41 -11.41 -1.59
CA ALA A 142 8.25 -9.96 -1.74
C ALA A 142 6.80 -9.46 -1.52
N GLU A 143 5.87 -10.34 -1.11
CA GLU A 143 4.42 -10.03 -0.99
C GLU A 143 4.09 -9.04 0.14
N ASP A 144 4.97 -8.92 1.14
CA ASP A 144 4.76 -8.11 2.36
C ASP A 144 5.61 -6.83 2.41
N LEU A 145 6.16 -6.38 1.29
CA LEU A 145 6.83 -5.07 1.25
C LEU A 145 5.78 -3.95 1.41
N PRO A 146 6.02 -2.93 2.27
CA PRO A 146 5.06 -1.84 2.54
C PRO A 146 4.53 -1.12 1.29
N ASP A 147 5.32 -1.10 0.21
CA ASP A 147 5.00 -0.44 -1.07
C ASP A 147 4.50 -1.39 -2.17
N ALA A 148 4.24 -2.67 -1.85
CA ALA A 148 3.88 -3.70 -2.81
C ALA A 148 2.78 -4.65 -2.34
N SER A 149 1.51 -4.26 -2.53
CA SER A 149 0.40 -5.21 -2.38
C SER A 149 0.29 -6.08 -3.65
N PHE A 150 0.81 -7.30 -3.59
CA PHE A 150 0.56 -8.34 -4.61
C PHE A 150 -0.84 -8.98 -4.46
N ALA A 151 -1.72 -8.36 -3.67
CA ALA A 151 -3.02 -8.90 -3.31
C ALA A 151 -3.85 -9.28 -4.56
N GLY A 152 -4.31 -10.53 -4.59
CA GLY A 152 -5.15 -11.08 -5.65
C GLY A 152 -4.49 -11.19 -7.03
N GLN A 153 -3.15 -11.17 -7.13
CA GLN A 153 -2.43 -11.30 -8.40
C GLN A 153 -2.10 -12.74 -8.80
N GLN A 154 -2.06 -13.65 -7.84
CA GLN A 154 -1.50 -14.99 -7.98
C GLN A 154 -2.60 -16.04 -7.78
N GLU A 155 -2.49 -17.15 -8.49
CA GLU A 155 -3.52 -18.19 -8.53
C GLU A 155 -3.49 -19.04 -7.25
N THR A 156 -4.68 -19.36 -6.74
CA THR A 156 -4.89 -20.33 -5.66
C THR A 156 -5.62 -21.54 -6.25
N TYR A 157 -5.12 -22.74 -5.94
CA TYR A 157 -5.72 -23.98 -6.41
C TYR A 157 -6.31 -24.73 -5.23
N LEU A 158 -7.64 -24.90 -5.21
CA LEU A 158 -8.35 -25.55 -4.13
C LEU A 158 -8.70 -27.00 -4.47
N ASN A 159 -8.93 -27.82 -3.44
CA ASN A 159 -9.42 -29.19 -3.57
C ASN A 159 -8.53 -30.11 -4.44
N ILE A 160 -7.21 -29.93 -4.34
CA ILE A 160 -6.24 -30.80 -5.00
C ILE A 160 -6.16 -32.14 -4.26
N GLN A 161 -6.30 -33.25 -5.00
CA GLN A 161 -6.27 -34.60 -4.46
C GLN A 161 -5.24 -35.46 -5.19
N GLY A 162 -4.42 -36.17 -4.41
CA GLY A 162 -3.40 -37.07 -4.94
C GLY A 162 -2.07 -36.37 -5.23
N ALA A 163 -0.98 -37.12 -5.08
CA ALA A 163 0.37 -36.55 -5.15
C ALA A 163 0.72 -36.03 -6.56
N ASP A 164 0.23 -36.69 -7.62
CA ASP A 164 0.44 -36.24 -9.00
C ASP A 164 -0.23 -34.89 -9.28
N ALA A 165 -1.47 -34.71 -8.80
CA ALA A 165 -2.19 -33.45 -8.95
C ALA A 165 -1.53 -32.34 -8.12
N LEU A 166 -1.02 -32.67 -6.93
CA LEU A 166 -0.30 -31.74 -6.08
C LEU A 166 0.97 -31.20 -6.74
N VAL A 167 1.82 -32.08 -7.28
CA VAL A 167 3.05 -31.65 -7.97
C VAL A 167 2.74 -30.71 -9.14
N LYS A 168 1.70 -31.04 -9.92
CA LYS A 168 1.21 -30.17 -11.01
C LYS A 168 0.68 -28.84 -10.50
N ALA A 169 -0.08 -28.83 -9.39
CA ALA A 169 -0.61 -27.61 -8.80
C ALA A 169 0.48 -26.70 -8.22
N VAL A 170 1.54 -27.26 -7.62
CA VAL A 170 2.73 -26.51 -7.19
C VAL A 170 3.42 -25.86 -8.39
N GLN A 171 3.60 -26.61 -9.48
CA GLN A 171 4.19 -26.09 -10.71
C GLN A 171 3.32 -25.00 -11.37
N ALA A 172 2.00 -25.16 -11.35
CA ALA A 172 1.06 -24.14 -11.81
C ALA A 172 1.12 -22.88 -10.94
N CYS A 173 1.24 -23.05 -9.62
CA CYS A 173 1.47 -21.95 -8.68
C CYS A 173 2.73 -21.17 -9.03
N TRP A 174 3.85 -21.84 -9.32
CA TRP A 174 5.05 -21.17 -9.83
C TRP A 174 4.86 -20.48 -11.17
N ALA A 175 4.11 -21.08 -12.09
CA ALA A 175 3.77 -20.44 -13.37
C ALA A 175 2.96 -19.14 -13.17
N SER A 176 2.15 -19.05 -12.11
CA SER A 176 1.36 -17.86 -11.79
C SER A 176 2.20 -16.62 -11.44
N LEU A 177 3.50 -16.77 -11.17
CA LEU A 177 4.42 -15.61 -11.11
C LEU A 177 4.46 -14.83 -12.43
N PHE A 178 4.14 -15.46 -13.55
CA PHE A 178 4.23 -14.89 -14.89
C PHE A 178 2.86 -14.63 -15.50
N THR A 179 1.88 -14.26 -14.68
CA THR A 179 0.68 -13.57 -15.17
C THR A 179 1.06 -12.21 -15.73
N ASP A 180 0.28 -11.74 -16.69
CA ASP A 180 0.56 -10.52 -17.46
C ASP A 180 0.64 -9.31 -16.51
N ARG A 181 -0.22 -9.30 -15.48
CA ARG A 181 -0.23 -8.34 -14.37
C ARG A 181 1.03 -8.42 -13.50
N ALA A 182 1.47 -9.62 -13.15
CA ALA A 182 2.66 -9.79 -12.31
C ALA A 182 3.95 -9.41 -13.06
N ILE A 183 4.01 -9.62 -14.38
CA ILE A 183 5.09 -9.15 -15.24
C ILE A 183 5.07 -7.62 -15.30
N TYR A 184 3.93 -7.00 -15.68
CA TYR A 184 3.82 -5.54 -15.73
C TYR A 184 4.23 -4.87 -14.42
N TYR A 185 3.72 -5.38 -13.30
CA TYR A 185 4.00 -4.86 -11.97
C TYR A 185 5.49 -4.89 -11.63
N ARG A 186 6.18 -6.03 -11.88
CA ARG A 186 7.62 -6.15 -11.60
C ARG A 186 8.44 -5.22 -12.48
N GLN A 187 8.07 -5.08 -13.75
CA GLN A 187 8.74 -4.15 -14.66
C GLN A 187 8.58 -2.70 -14.20
N GLN A 188 7.37 -2.29 -13.80
CA GLN A 188 7.10 -0.94 -13.30
C GLN A 188 7.88 -0.62 -12.03
N LYS A 189 8.13 -1.63 -11.17
CA LYS A 189 8.91 -1.50 -9.94
C LYS A 189 10.42 -1.72 -10.13
N GLY A 190 10.86 -2.04 -11.35
CA GLY A 190 12.27 -2.31 -11.65
C GLY A 190 12.81 -3.62 -11.04
N PHE A 191 11.95 -4.57 -10.72
CA PHE A 191 12.36 -5.87 -10.18
C PHE A 191 12.78 -6.83 -11.29
N ASP A 192 13.96 -7.45 -11.15
CA ASP A 192 14.38 -8.54 -12.05
C ASP A 192 13.44 -9.75 -11.90
N HIS A 193 12.73 -10.08 -12.99
CA HIS A 193 11.79 -11.20 -13.06
C HIS A 193 12.41 -12.56 -12.72
N THR A 194 13.73 -12.70 -12.88
CA THR A 194 14.46 -13.95 -12.60
C THR A 194 14.93 -14.07 -11.15
N ARG A 195 14.92 -12.97 -10.39
CA ARG A 195 15.35 -12.93 -8.98
C ARG A 195 14.21 -13.05 -7.97
N VAL A 196 12.96 -12.98 -8.42
CA VAL A 196 11.79 -13.14 -7.55
C VAL A 196 11.39 -14.62 -7.51
N GLY A 197 11.44 -15.20 -6.31
CA GLY A 197 11.02 -16.58 -6.05
C GLY A 197 9.62 -16.65 -5.44
N LEU A 198 8.94 -17.77 -5.65
CA LEU A 198 7.64 -18.04 -5.06
C LEU A 198 7.66 -19.34 -4.28
N ALA A 199 7.38 -19.24 -2.99
CA ALA A 199 7.06 -20.42 -2.19
C ALA A 199 5.60 -20.83 -2.44
N ALA A 200 5.33 -22.13 -2.39
CA ALA A 200 3.99 -22.68 -2.53
C ALA A 200 3.54 -23.30 -1.21
N VAL A 201 2.54 -22.70 -0.58
CA VAL A 201 1.92 -23.20 0.65
C VAL A 201 0.95 -24.31 0.27
N VAL A 202 1.16 -25.51 0.81
CA VAL A 202 0.27 -26.66 0.68
C VAL A 202 -0.45 -26.86 2.01
N GLN A 203 -1.74 -26.55 2.03
CA GLN A 203 -2.54 -26.50 3.24
C GLN A 203 -3.73 -27.46 3.13
N LEU A 204 -4.07 -28.19 4.20
CA LEU A 204 -5.29 -29.00 4.23
C LEU A 204 -6.53 -28.15 3.96
N MET A 205 -7.40 -28.65 3.09
CA MET A 205 -8.68 -28.00 2.80
C MET A 205 -9.63 -28.12 3.98
N VAL A 206 -10.22 -26.99 4.37
CA VAL A 206 -11.42 -26.94 5.21
C VAL A 206 -12.62 -26.97 4.27
N GLN A 207 -13.43 -28.03 4.28
CA GLN A 207 -14.65 -28.10 3.45
C GLN A 207 -15.73 -27.24 4.08
N SER A 208 -15.59 -25.94 3.82
CA SER A 208 -16.24 -24.89 4.57
C SER A 208 -17.76 -24.92 4.32
N ASP A 209 -18.53 -25.07 5.39
CA ASP A 209 -19.97 -24.82 5.38
C ASP A 209 -20.23 -23.32 5.18
N SER A 210 -19.45 -22.55 5.94
CA SER A 210 -19.41 -21.10 5.88
C SER A 210 -17.96 -20.65 6.02
N SER A 211 -17.65 -19.51 5.43
CA SER A 211 -16.32 -18.90 5.49
C SER A 211 -16.47 -17.40 5.47
N GLY A 212 -15.38 -16.69 5.78
CA GLY A 212 -15.47 -15.26 5.92
C GLY A 212 -14.16 -14.56 6.14
N VAL A 213 -14.28 -13.26 6.32
CA VAL A 213 -13.18 -12.37 6.67
C VAL A 213 -13.57 -11.64 7.96
N ALA A 214 -12.61 -11.36 8.82
CA ALA A 214 -12.81 -10.60 10.03
C ALA A 214 -11.68 -9.59 10.22
N PHE A 215 -12.04 -8.39 10.66
CA PHE A 215 -11.12 -7.32 11.02
C PHE A 215 -11.15 -7.17 12.53
N SER A 216 -9.98 -7.11 13.15
CA SER A 216 -9.90 -6.88 14.59
C SER A 216 -10.35 -5.48 15.00
N ILE A 217 -10.74 -4.62 14.07
CA ILE A 217 -11.32 -3.30 14.31
C ILE A 217 -12.44 -3.04 13.29
N ASP A 218 -13.20 -1.97 13.44
CA ASP A 218 -14.04 -1.48 12.33
C ASP A 218 -13.16 -0.73 11.30
N PRO A 219 -13.04 -1.23 10.05
CA PRO A 219 -12.15 -0.62 9.04
C PRO A 219 -12.73 0.64 8.38
N VAL A 220 -14.00 0.98 8.61
CA VAL A 220 -14.64 2.21 8.11
C VAL A 220 -14.46 3.34 9.13
N THR A 221 -14.71 3.04 10.40
CA THR A 221 -14.72 4.03 11.48
C THR A 221 -13.39 4.11 12.25
N ASN A 222 -12.51 3.12 12.04
CA ASN A 222 -11.30 2.86 12.84
C ASN A 222 -11.60 2.61 14.33
N ASP A 223 -12.82 2.18 14.66
CA ASP A 223 -13.18 1.83 16.03
C ASP A 223 -12.48 0.54 16.46
N ARG A 224 -11.54 0.67 17.41
CA ARG A 224 -10.75 -0.43 17.96
C ARG A 224 -11.46 -1.23 19.03
N ASP A 225 -12.56 -0.72 19.56
CA ASP A 225 -13.36 -1.45 20.54
C ASP A 225 -14.29 -2.45 19.85
N LYS A 226 -14.36 -2.46 18.51
CA LYS A 226 -15.17 -3.38 17.71
C LYS A 226 -14.36 -4.45 16.99
N ILE A 227 -15.02 -5.55 16.64
CA ILE A 227 -14.56 -6.56 15.67
C ILE A 227 -15.63 -6.62 14.58
N THR A 228 -15.22 -6.49 13.33
CA THR A 228 -16.10 -6.65 12.17
C THR A 228 -15.93 -8.05 11.59
N ILE A 229 -17.03 -8.77 11.36
CA ILE A 229 -17.03 -10.12 10.81
C ILE A 229 -17.98 -10.16 9.61
N GLU A 230 -17.47 -10.62 8.48
CA GLU A 230 -18.27 -10.88 7.27
C GLU A 230 -18.30 -12.38 6.98
N ALA A 231 -19.47 -12.92 6.63
CA ALA A 231 -19.66 -14.36 6.43
C ALA A 231 -20.45 -14.70 5.15
N ILE A 232 -20.02 -15.75 4.46
CA ILE A 232 -20.67 -16.34 3.28
C ILE A 232 -20.85 -17.85 3.48
N PHE A 233 -21.79 -18.45 2.73
CA PHE A 233 -21.84 -19.91 2.57
C PHE A 233 -20.76 -20.40 1.60
N GLY A 234 -20.22 -21.60 1.85
CA GLY A 234 -19.24 -22.27 1.00
C GLY A 234 -17.80 -21.79 1.23
N LEU A 235 -16.95 -22.02 0.22
CA LEU A 235 -15.52 -21.70 0.27
C LEU A 235 -15.27 -20.19 0.21
N GLY A 236 -14.22 -19.72 0.91
CA GLY A 236 -13.91 -18.30 1.10
C GLY A 236 -13.43 -17.52 -0.13
N GLU A 237 -13.24 -18.20 -1.25
CA GLU A 237 -12.74 -17.57 -2.48
C GLU A 237 -13.67 -16.45 -2.98
N TYR A 238 -14.99 -16.64 -2.89
CA TYR A 238 -15.96 -15.65 -3.36
C TYR A 238 -16.05 -14.39 -2.49
N ILE A 239 -15.80 -14.48 -1.18
CA ILE A 239 -15.78 -13.28 -0.33
C ILE A 239 -14.53 -12.46 -0.59
N VAL A 240 -13.36 -13.11 -0.74
CA VAL A 240 -12.09 -12.43 -1.06
C VAL A 240 -12.15 -11.75 -2.44
N GLN A 241 -12.82 -12.38 -3.42
CA GLN A 241 -13.03 -11.79 -4.75
C GLN A 241 -14.16 -10.73 -4.79
N GLY A 242 -14.95 -10.59 -3.72
CA GLY A 242 -16.15 -9.74 -3.72
C GLY A 242 -17.25 -10.22 -4.69
N ALA A 243 -17.26 -11.51 -5.03
CA ALA A 243 -18.20 -12.11 -5.97
C ALA A 243 -19.60 -12.33 -5.37
N VAL A 244 -19.74 -12.20 -4.06
CA VAL A 244 -21.00 -12.32 -3.32
C VAL A 244 -21.10 -11.24 -2.24
N THR A 245 -22.32 -10.94 -1.79
CA THR A 245 -22.57 -10.03 -0.67
C THR A 245 -22.67 -10.83 0.63
N PRO A 246 -21.77 -10.61 1.61
CA PRO A 246 -21.74 -11.37 2.86
C PRO A 246 -22.77 -10.87 3.87
N ASP A 247 -23.10 -11.70 4.86
CA ASP A 247 -23.66 -11.20 6.12
C ASP A 247 -22.61 -10.34 6.84
N HIS A 248 -23.04 -9.31 7.58
CA HIS A 248 -22.17 -8.42 8.36
C HIS A 248 -22.54 -8.45 9.84
N TYR A 249 -21.53 -8.62 10.69
CA TYR A 249 -21.68 -8.62 12.15
C TYR A 249 -20.65 -7.67 12.79
N GLU A 250 -21.07 -6.95 13.84
CA GLU A 250 -20.16 -6.17 14.69
C GLU A 250 -20.24 -6.70 16.12
N VAL A 251 -19.07 -6.92 16.73
CA VAL A 251 -18.93 -7.50 18.07
C VAL A 251 -18.09 -6.56 18.94
N ASP A 252 -18.55 -6.25 20.15
CA ASP A 252 -17.75 -5.55 21.15
C ASP A 252 -16.56 -6.43 21.54
N LYS A 253 -15.34 -5.93 21.34
CA LYS A 253 -14.10 -6.70 21.52
C LYS A 253 -13.86 -7.13 22.97
N LYS A 254 -14.33 -6.33 23.94
CA LYS A 254 -14.08 -6.58 25.38
C LYS A 254 -15.06 -7.62 25.91
N LYS A 255 -16.35 -7.41 25.67
CA LYS A 255 -17.45 -8.25 26.14
C LYS A 255 -17.72 -9.45 25.25
N LEU A 256 -17.22 -9.42 24.01
CA LEU A 256 -17.57 -10.39 22.95
C LEU A 256 -19.07 -10.48 22.69
N GLN A 257 -19.77 -9.35 22.85
CA GLN A 257 -21.20 -9.23 22.64
C GLN A 257 -21.48 -8.78 21.21
N ILE A 258 -22.40 -9.46 20.52
CA ILE A 258 -22.83 -9.07 19.18
C ILE A 258 -23.70 -7.81 19.29
N GLU A 259 -23.28 -6.73 18.65
CA GLU A 259 -23.98 -5.43 18.64
C GLU A 259 -24.81 -5.23 17.38
N VAL A 260 -24.30 -5.68 16.24
CA VAL A 260 -24.94 -5.53 14.92
C VAL A 260 -25.02 -6.89 14.24
N LYS A 261 -26.18 -7.18 13.64
CA LYS A 261 -26.37 -8.31 12.72
C LYS A 261 -27.10 -7.85 11.48
N GLN A 262 -26.49 -8.07 10.32
CA GLN A 262 -27.07 -7.76 9.02
C GLN A 262 -26.99 -9.00 8.14
N VAL A 263 -28.10 -9.69 7.98
CA VAL A 263 -28.20 -10.87 7.11
C VAL A 263 -28.52 -10.41 5.69
N LYS A 264 -27.73 -10.85 4.73
CA LYS A 264 -27.88 -10.49 3.31
C LYS A 264 -28.24 -11.72 2.49
N ARG A 265 -28.91 -11.55 1.37
CA ARG A 265 -29.21 -12.67 0.47
C ARG A 265 -27.97 -13.05 -0.33
N GLN A 266 -27.60 -14.33 -0.32
CA GLN A 266 -26.54 -14.90 -1.13
C GLN A 266 -27.14 -15.82 -2.21
N GLU A 267 -26.85 -15.57 -3.48
CA GLU A 267 -27.42 -16.35 -4.59
C GLU A 267 -26.59 -17.56 -4.98
N LEU A 268 -25.30 -17.53 -4.65
CA LEU A 268 -24.31 -18.50 -5.10
C LEU A 268 -23.30 -18.82 -4.00
N ALA A 269 -22.88 -20.08 -3.89
CA ALA A 269 -21.71 -20.49 -3.11
C ALA A 269 -20.79 -21.37 -3.95
N LEU A 270 -19.49 -21.24 -3.73
CA LEU A 270 -18.51 -22.17 -4.28
C LEU A 270 -18.44 -23.40 -3.37
N VAL A 271 -18.73 -24.58 -3.92
CA VAL A 271 -18.72 -25.85 -3.17
C VAL A 271 -17.91 -26.92 -3.90
N ARG A 272 -17.37 -27.86 -3.13
CA ARG A 272 -16.75 -29.07 -3.68
C ARG A 272 -17.82 -29.96 -4.33
N GLN A 273 -17.51 -30.47 -5.50
CA GLN A 273 -18.23 -31.55 -6.16
C GLN A 273 -17.25 -32.66 -6.54
N GLN A 274 -17.64 -33.90 -6.26
CA GLN A 274 -16.90 -35.08 -6.70
C GLN A 274 -17.71 -35.84 -7.74
N LYS A 275 -17.11 -36.09 -8.91
CA LYS A 275 -17.65 -36.96 -9.97
C LYS A 275 -16.63 -38.06 -10.26
N GLY A 276 -16.91 -39.27 -9.77
CA GLY A 276 -15.96 -40.38 -9.80
C GLY A 276 -14.69 -40.05 -8.99
N SER A 277 -13.52 -40.15 -9.64
CA SER A 277 -12.22 -39.78 -9.07
C SER A 277 -11.85 -38.30 -9.23
N LYS A 278 -12.65 -37.51 -9.96
CA LYS A 278 -12.36 -36.09 -10.21
C LYS A 278 -13.05 -35.21 -9.17
N VAL A 279 -12.27 -34.41 -8.47
CA VAL A 279 -12.75 -33.37 -7.53
C VAL A 279 -12.64 -32.01 -8.21
N THR A 280 -13.73 -31.24 -8.18
CA THR A 280 -13.81 -29.89 -8.77
C THR A 280 -14.64 -28.96 -7.89
N ASN A 281 -14.44 -27.66 -8.03
CA ASN A 281 -15.34 -26.66 -7.43
C ASN A 281 -16.44 -26.31 -8.41
N VAL A 282 -17.66 -26.17 -7.89
CA VAL A 282 -18.83 -25.78 -8.69
C VAL A 282 -19.67 -24.76 -7.95
N ASP A 283 -20.38 -23.99 -8.75
CA ASP A 283 -21.34 -22.99 -8.35
C ASP A 283 -22.63 -23.66 -7.84
N LYS A 284 -22.88 -23.63 -6.54
CA LYS A 284 -24.16 -24.00 -5.94
C LYS A 284 -25.06 -22.77 -5.89
N LYS A 285 -26.17 -22.81 -6.62
CA LYS A 285 -27.21 -21.77 -6.56
C LYS A 285 -28.14 -22.02 -5.37
N PHE A 286 -28.53 -20.95 -4.69
CA PHE A 286 -29.51 -21.00 -3.60
C PHE A 286 -30.86 -20.46 -4.04
N SER A 287 -31.94 -21.06 -3.51
CA SER A 287 -33.26 -20.42 -3.52
C SER A 287 -33.26 -19.14 -2.67
N ILE A 288 -34.27 -18.29 -2.85
CA ILE A 288 -34.43 -17.06 -2.06
C ILE A 288 -34.44 -17.38 -0.56
N LYS A 289 -35.14 -18.46 -0.17
CA LYS A 289 -35.25 -18.89 1.23
C LYS A 289 -33.90 -19.33 1.78
N GLU A 290 -33.19 -20.21 1.07
CA GLU A 290 -31.89 -20.73 1.52
C GLU A 290 -30.82 -19.63 1.60
N GLY A 291 -30.74 -18.77 0.57
CA GLY A 291 -29.72 -17.72 0.49
C GLY A 291 -29.90 -16.58 1.49
N SER A 292 -31.09 -16.44 2.07
CA SER A 292 -31.44 -15.37 3.03
C SER A 292 -31.30 -15.79 4.50
N ILE A 293 -30.85 -17.02 4.78
CA ILE A 293 -30.59 -17.50 6.14
C ILE A 293 -29.24 -16.94 6.63
N GLN A 294 -29.11 -16.73 7.94
CA GLN A 294 -27.87 -16.33 8.61
C GLN A 294 -26.77 -17.37 8.35
N LYS A 295 -25.56 -16.93 7.95
CA LYS A 295 -24.51 -17.84 7.46
C LYS A 295 -23.78 -18.58 8.57
N ILE A 296 -23.66 -17.97 9.74
CA ILE A 296 -23.03 -18.56 10.92
C ILE A 296 -23.89 -18.32 12.15
N THR A 297 -23.91 -19.27 13.08
CA THR A 297 -24.63 -19.16 14.36
C THR A 297 -24.02 -18.09 15.27
N ASP A 298 -24.77 -17.64 16.28
CA ASP A 298 -24.28 -16.67 17.26
C ASP A 298 -23.04 -17.19 18.02
N GLU A 299 -23.03 -18.48 18.35
CA GLU A 299 -21.90 -19.14 18.99
C GLU A 299 -20.66 -19.10 18.08
N GLN A 300 -20.84 -19.27 16.77
CA GLN A 300 -19.76 -19.17 15.79
C GLN A 300 -19.27 -17.73 15.63
N ILE A 301 -20.16 -16.73 15.64
CA ILE A 301 -19.78 -15.30 15.61
C ILE A 301 -18.86 -14.99 16.80
N VAL A 302 -19.25 -15.42 18.01
CA VAL A 302 -18.45 -15.22 19.22
C VAL A 302 -17.13 -16.00 19.18
N SER A 303 -17.13 -17.22 18.63
CA SER A 303 -15.93 -18.04 18.45
C SER A 303 -14.92 -17.36 17.51
N VAL A 304 -15.37 -16.88 16.35
CA VAL A 304 -14.55 -16.10 15.41
C VAL A 304 -14.03 -14.82 16.09
N ALA A 305 -14.90 -14.05 16.75
CA ALA A 305 -14.49 -12.83 17.47
C ALA A 305 -13.42 -13.10 18.53
N THR A 306 -13.54 -14.21 19.27
CA THR A 306 -12.58 -14.63 20.28
C THR A 306 -11.21 -14.92 19.67
N LEU A 307 -11.18 -15.65 18.55
CA LEU A 307 -9.95 -15.93 17.81
C LEU A 307 -9.32 -14.64 17.28
N VAL A 308 -10.10 -13.77 16.65
CA VAL A 308 -9.64 -12.47 16.11
C VAL A 308 -8.98 -11.62 17.19
N ARG A 309 -9.62 -11.49 18.36
CA ARG A 309 -9.05 -10.77 19.51
C ARG A 309 -7.74 -11.38 19.99
N ASN A 310 -7.66 -12.70 20.07
CA ASN A 310 -6.47 -13.39 20.54
C ASN A 310 -5.31 -13.30 19.53
N ILE A 311 -5.61 -13.33 18.23
CA ILE A 311 -4.63 -13.12 17.16
C ILE A 311 -4.13 -11.68 17.20
N GLU A 312 -5.01 -10.67 17.28
CA GLU A 312 -4.58 -9.27 17.46
C GLU A 312 -3.67 -9.10 18.68
N LYS A 313 -3.99 -9.76 19.81
CA LYS A 313 -3.14 -9.74 21.02
C LYS A 313 -1.76 -10.38 20.78
N HIS A 314 -1.68 -11.46 19.99
CA HIS A 314 -0.41 -12.10 19.62
C HIS A 314 0.45 -11.18 18.75
N TYR A 315 -0.15 -10.57 17.72
CA TYR A 315 0.54 -9.73 16.76
C TYR A 315 0.76 -8.29 17.23
N LYS A 316 0.03 -7.85 18.26
CA LYS A 316 0.06 -6.50 18.87
C LYS A 316 -0.31 -5.36 17.92
N VAL A 317 -0.84 -5.68 16.74
CA VAL A 317 -1.31 -4.73 15.74
C VAL A 317 -2.63 -5.22 15.16
N PRO A 318 -3.52 -4.34 14.68
CA PRO A 318 -4.79 -4.74 14.09
C PRO A 318 -4.61 -5.74 12.94
N GLN A 319 -5.49 -6.74 12.85
CA GLN A 319 -5.38 -7.85 11.90
C GLN A 319 -6.60 -7.97 10.99
N ASP A 320 -6.33 -8.27 9.72
CA ASP A 320 -7.26 -8.78 8.70
C ASP A 320 -7.09 -10.31 8.67
N ILE A 321 -8.18 -11.05 8.89
CA ILE A 321 -8.17 -12.49 9.15
C ILE A 321 -9.18 -13.18 8.25
N GLU A 322 -8.72 -14.16 7.47
CA GLU A 322 -9.59 -15.08 6.74
C GLU A 322 -9.86 -16.32 7.61
N TRP A 323 -11.12 -16.73 7.67
CA TRP A 323 -11.56 -17.86 8.50
C TRP A 323 -12.55 -18.77 7.74
N ALA A 324 -12.63 -20.01 8.20
CA ALA A 324 -13.49 -21.04 7.63
C ALA A 324 -14.11 -21.88 8.74
N VAL A 325 -15.33 -22.37 8.51
CA VAL A 325 -16.06 -23.24 9.44
C VAL A 325 -16.37 -24.56 8.77
N GLU A 326 -15.96 -25.66 9.40
CA GLU A 326 -16.30 -27.02 9.00
C GLU A 326 -16.82 -27.79 10.21
N ALA A 327 -18.01 -28.38 10.08
CA ALA A 327 -18.62 -29.20 11.14
C ALA A 327 -18.67 -28.48 12.51
N GLY A 328 -18.93 -27.17 12.50
CA GLY A 328 -19.01 -26.34 13.70
C GLY A 328 -17.68 -25.80 14.22
N GLN A 329 -16.54 -26.32 13.75
CA GLN A 329 -15.21 -25.88 14.16
C GLN A 329 -14.73 -24.69 13.30
N VAL A 330 -14.25 -23.63 13.96
CA VAL A 330 -13.63 -22.47 13.29
C VAL A 330 -12.14 -22.75 13.07
N TYR A 331 -11.68 -22.47 11.86
CA TYR A 331 -10.29 -22.50 11.42
C TYR A 331 -9.86 -21.14 10.89
N ILE A 332 -8.59 -20.80 11.13
CA ILE A 332 -7.97 -19.58 10.61
C ILE A 332 -7.10 -19.96 9.41
N VAL A 333 -7.46 -19.45 8.24
CA VAL A 333 -6.79 -19.81 6.98
C VAL A 333 -5.76 -18.77 6.55
N GLN A 334 -5.88 -17.53 7.03
CA GLN A 334 -4.90 -16.47 6.80
C GLN A 334 -5.04 -15.37 7.86
N SER A 335 -3.95 -14.67 8.15
CA SER A 335 -3.96 -13.42 8.92
C SER A 335 -2.89 -12.48 8.35
N ARG A 336 -3.11 -11.17 8.43
CA ARG A 336 -2.13 -10.14 8.08
C ARG A 336 -2.43 -8.82 8.81
N PRO A 337 -1.43 -7.94 9.03
CA PRO A 337 -1.68 -6.64 9.63
C PRO A 337 -2.58 -5.77 8.72
N ILE A 338 -3.48 -5.00 9.33
CA ILE A 338 -4.25 -3.99 8.60
C ILE A 338 -3.36 -2.76 8.38
N THR A 339 -3.01 -2.49 7.13
CA THR A 339 -2.11 -1.38 6.75
C THR A 339 -2.83 -0.03 6.64
N THR A 340 -4.16 -0.03 6.51
CA THR A 340 -4.98 1.20 6.40
C THR A 340 -5.31 1.84 7.74
N VAL A 341 -4.95 1.20 8.86
CA VAL A 341 -5.32 1.64 10.20
C VAL A 341 -4.08 2.19 10.86
N ASP A 342 -4.02 3.51 10.86
CA ASP A 342 -3.04 4.27 11.60
C ASP A 342 -3.08 3.87 13.09
N ASN A 343 -1.93 3.43 13.61
CA ASN A 343 -1.87 2.78 14.90
C ASN A 343 -1.95 3.77 16.10
N SER A 344 -2.32 5.04 15.87
CA SER A 344 -2.20 6.16 16.81
C SER A 344 -3.50 6.72 17.46
N LEU A 345 -4.68 6.14 17.24
CA LEU A 345 -5.94 6.65 17.85
C LEU A 345 -6.21 6.11 19.27
N LEU A 346 -5.56 6.70 20.27
CA LEU A 346 -6.11 6.81 21.64
C LEU A 346 -6.93 8.09 21.72
N GLY A 347 -8.21 8.01 21.37
CA GLY A 347 -9.15 9.12 21.52
C GLY A 347 -10.37 8.89 20.65
N LYS A 348 -11.51 8.61 21.30
CA LYS A 348 -12.83 8.51 20.68
C LYS A 348 -13.12 9.78 19.87
N ALA A 349 -12.92 9.74 18.55
CA ALA A 349 -13.60 10.61 17.63
C ALA A 349 -14.90 9.89 17.23
N THR A 350 -15.92 10.04 18.06
CA THR A 350 -17.29 9.66 17.73
C THR A 350 -17.66 10.26 16.37
N ILE A 351 -18.12 9.41 15.46
CA ILE A 351 -18.72 9.80 14.18
C ILE A 351 -20.08 10.44 14.50
N ASP A 352 -20.02 11.67 14.99
CA ASP A 352 -21.15 12.58 15.02
C ASP A 352 -20.70 13.82 14.26
N HIS A 353 -20.74 13.75 12.93
CA HIS A 353 -20.80 14.96 12.13
C HIS A 353 -22.29 15.35 12.04
N PRO A 354 -22.76 16.41 12.74
CA PRO A 354 -24.19 16.73 12.86
C PRO A 354 -24.80 17.35 11.59
N ALA A 355 -24.30 17.02 10.39
CA ALA A 355 -24.61 17.75 9.16
C ALA A 355 -25.51 17.00 8.15
N LEU A 356 -26.10 15.86 8.51
CA LEU A 356 -26.86 15.05 7.54
C LEU A 356 -28.26 14.69 8.04
N SER A 357 -29.07 15.70 8.32
CA SER A 357 -30.52 15.59 8.09
C SER A 357 -30.78 16.01 6.65
N LEU A 358 -31.08 15.05 5.78
CA LEU A 358 -31.47 15.28 4.39
C LEU A 358 -32.83 15.99 4.38
N VAL A 359 -32.91 17.23 3.91
CA VAL A 359 -34.19 17.88 3.58
C VAL A 359 -33.99 18.74 2.33
N GLY A 360 -33.86 18.09 1.18
CA GLY A 360 -34.14 18.71 -0.12
C GLY A 360 -35.51 18.24 -0.59
N PRO A 361 -36.39 19.11 -1.12
CA PRO A 361 -37.74 18.73 -1.50
C PRO A 361 -37.85 17.79 -2.72
N GLU A 362 -36.73 17.43 -3.39
CA GLU A 362 -36.73 16.60 -4.61
C GLU A 362 -35.62 15.54 -4.70
N SER A 363 -34.80 15.31 -3.66
CA SER A 363 -33.71 14.33 -3.75
C SER A 363 -34.18 12.89 -3.60
N GLU A 364 -34.51 12.27 -4.74
CA GLU A 364 -34.89 10.85 -4.84
C GLU A 364 -33.71 9.96 -4.40
N LEU A 365 -33.81 9.35 -3.20
CA LEU A 365 -32.89 8.30 -2.75
C LEU A 365 -33.06 7.08 -3.67
N LEU A 366 -32.02 6.74 -4.42
CA LEU A 366 -32.01 5.62 -5.35
C LEU A 366 -31.65 4.31 -4.65
N LEU A 367 -30.63 4.34 -3.79
CA LEU A 367 -30.08 3.16 -3.13
C LEU A 367 -29.60 3.50 -1.71
N ARG A 368 -29.79 2.57 -0.77
CA ARG A 368 -29.12 2.57 0.54
C ARG A 368 -28.50 1.19 0.79
N CYS A 369 -27.18 1.15 0.94
CA CYS A 369 -26.36 -0.06 0.92
C CYS A 369 -25.20 0.07 1.93
N ASP A 370 -24.16 -0.77 1.79
CA ASP A 370 -23.12 -0.83 2.81
C ASP A 370 -22.04 0.24 2.54
N PRO A 371 -21.71 1.09 3.55
CA PRO A 371 -20.66 2.09 3.44
C PRO A 371 -19.30 1.41 3.38
N ALA A 372 -18.50 1.71 2.35
CA ALA A 372 -17.21 1.07 2.15
C ALA A 372 -16.05 2.03 2.40
N SER A 373 -16.09 3.23 1.82
CA SER A 373 -15.08 4.27 2.02
C SER A 373 -15.77 5.61 2.26
N PRO A 374 -15.41 6.34 3.33
CA PRO A 374 -16.12 7.55 3.74
C PRO A 374 -15.96 8.69 2.72
N GLY A 375 -16.92 9.63 2.78
CA GLY A 375 -16.92 10.85 1.97
C GLY A 375 -18.15 10.98 1.08
N VAL A 376 -18.24 12.11 0.35
CA VAL A 376 -19.36 12.43 -0.54
C VAL A 376 -18.82 12.90 -1.88
N ALA A 377 -19.37 12.37 -2.97
CA ALA A 377 -18.98 12.77 -4.32
C ALA A 377 -20.19 12.82 -5.27
N ILE A 378 -20.10 13.71 -6.25
CA ILE A 378 -21.11 13.94 -7.29
C ILE A 378 -20.44 13.71 -8.64
N GLY A 379 -21.10 13.00 -9.54
CA GLY A 379 -20.55 12.73 -10.86
C GLY A 379 -21.52 11.98 -11.77
N THR A 380 -21.09 11.77 -13.02
CA THR A 380 -21.84 10.96 -13.99
C THR A 380 -21.57 9.48 -13.74
N PRO A 381 -22.58 8.63 -13.50
CA PRO A 381 -22.37 7.20 -13.36
C PRO A 381 -21.93 6.58 -14.70
N ARG A 382 -20.78 5.93 -14.70
CA ARG A 382 -20.26 5.11 -15.80
C ARG A 382 -20.37 3.65 -15.41
N VAL A 383 -21.30 2.96 -16.05
CA VAL A 383 -21.50 1.52 -15.85
C VAL A 383 -20.50 0.75 -16.71
N LEU A 384 -19.64 -0.04 -16.07
CA LEU A 384 -18.68 -0.91 -16.73
C LEU A 384 -19.12 -2.36 -16.61
N SER A 385 -19.15 -3.06 -17.74
CA SER A 385 -19.43 -4.50 -17.78
C SER A 385 -18.18 -5.36 -17.55
N SER A 386 -16.99 -4.82 -17.83
CA SER A 386 -15.70 -5.51 -17.67
C SER A 386 -14.54 -4.51 -17.54
N PRO A 387 -13.35 -4.93 -17.03
CA PRO A 387 -12.17 -4.08 -16.95
C PRO A 387 -11.68 -3.55 -18.31
N LYS A 388 -12.01 -4.23 -19.41
CA LYS A 388 -11.68 -3.79 -20.78
C LYS A 388 -12.31 -2.43 -21.13
N GLU A 389 -13.29 -2.00 -20.34
CA GLU A 389 -14.00 -0.74 -20.52
C GLU A 389 -13.45 0.38 -19.64
N ASN A 390 -12.31 0.19 -18.97
CA ASN A 390 -11.73 1.19 -18.06
C ASN A 390 -11.68 2.60 -18.66
N ASP A 391 -11.37 2.71 -19.95
CA ASP A 391 -11.24 3.99 -20.66
C ASP A 391 -12.57 4.77 -20.79
N LYS A 392 -13.71 4.14 -20.50
CA LYS A 392 -15.01 4.83 -20.41
C LYS A 392 -15.09 5.76 -19.20
N VAL A 393 -14.32 5.52 -18.14
CA VAL A 393 -14.30 6.34 -16.92
C VAL A 393 -13.33 7.49 -17.09
N LYS A 394 -13.84 8.71 -17.01
CA LYS A 394 -13.05 9.95 -17.07
C LYS A 394 -12.98 10.63 -15.69
N PRO A 395 -12.01 11.52 -15.45
CA PRO A 395 -12.00 12.35 -14.25
C PRO A 395 -13.33 13.07 -14.05
N GLY A 396 -13.94 12.92 -12.86
CA GLY A 396 -15.26 13.46 -12.53
C GLY A 396 -16.41 12.45 -12.67
N ASP A 397 -16.18 11.28 -13.26
CA ASP A 397 -17.18 10.22 -13.35
C ASP A 397 -17.24 9.37 -12.07
N ILE A 398 -18.38 8.72 -11.83
CA ILE A 398 -18.57 7.71 -10.79
C ILE A 398 -18.49 6.33 -11.44
N LEU A 399 -17.58 5.48 -10.97
CA LEU A 399 -17.46 4.10 -11.43
C LEU A 399 -18.61 3.27 -10.87
N VAL A 400 -19.41 2.66 -11.74
CA VAL A 400 -20.48 1.71 -11.38
C VAL A 400 -20.16 0.36 -12.02
N ALA A 401 -20.09 -0.71 -11.22
CA ALA A 401 -19.81 -2.06 -11.74
C ALA A 401 -20.51 -3.14 -10.89
N ALA A 402 -20.63 -4.35 -11.42
CA ALA A 402 -21.19 -5.47 -10.64
C ALA A 402 -20.27 -5.81 -9.44
N TYR A 403 -18.97 -5.87 -9.69
CA TYR A 403 -17.89 -5.96 -8.70
C TYR A 403 -16.65 -5.27 -9.28
N THR A 404 -15.59 -5.11 -8.48
CA THR A 404 -14.30 -4.66 -9.01
C THR A 404 -13.22 -5.70 -8.70
N SER A 405 -12.36 -5.93 -9.68
CA SER A 405 -11.08 -6.60 -9.51
C SER A 405 -9.95 -5.56 -9.60
N PRO A 406 -8.70 -5.93 -9.31
CA PRO A 406 -7.59 -5.00 -9.47
C PRO A 406 -7.38 -4.47 -10.89
N ASP A 407 -7.92 -5.14 -11.91
CA ASP A 407 -7.87 -4.65 -13.28
C ASP A 407 -8.70 -3.38 -13.47
N TYR A 408 -9.63 -3.07 -12.55
CA TYR A 408 -10.38 -1.82 -12.53
C TYR A 408 -9.60 -0.65 -11.91
N VAL A 409 -8.45 -0.88 -11.28
CA VAL A 409 -7.67 0.17 -10.58
C VAL A 409 -7.40 1.41 -11.46
N PRO A 410 -7.07 1.30 -12.76
CA PRO A 410 -6.93 2.47 -13.62
C PRO A 410 -8.19 3.34 -13.69
N ALA A 411 -9.37 2.72 -13.76
CA ALA A 411 -10.66 3.43 -13.73
C ALA A 411 -10.98 3.96 -12.33
N MET A 412 -10.70 3.18 -11.28
CA MET A 412 -10.89 3.61 -9.88
C MET A 412 -10.08 4.86 -9.56
N LYS A 413 -8.84 4.97 -10.03
CA LYS A 413 -7.98 6.16 -9.87
C LYS A 413 -8.55 7.42 -10.56
N ARG A 414 -9.35 7.26 -11.61
CA ARG A 414 -9.98 8.37 -12.34
C ARG A 414 -11.35 8.76 -11.76
N ALA A 415 -12.05 7.81 -11.16
CA ALA A 415 -13.38 8.03 -10.61
C ALA A 415 -13.36 8.94 -9.38
N VAL A 416 -14.45 9.69 -9.18
CA VAL A 416 -14.66 10.51 -7.96
C VAL A 416 -15.48 9.79 -6.90
N ALA A 417 -16.15 8.69 -7.25
CA ALA A 417 -16.81 7.77 -6.34
C ALA A 417 -16.90 6.38 -6.98
N ILE A 418 -17.12 5.35 -6.16
CA ILE A 418 -17.27 3.96 -6.62
C ILE A 418 -18.56 3.35 -6.05
N VAL A 419 -19.34 2.68 -6.90
CA VAL A 419 -20.55 1.94 -6.51
C VAL A 419 -20.47 0.53 -7.09
N THR A 420 -20.49 -0.50 -6.24
CA THR A 420 -20.54 -1.90 -6.69
C THR A 420 -21.80 -2.62 -6.23
N GLU A 421 -22.34 -3.50 -7.08
CA GLU A 421 -23.53 -4.30 -6.74
C GLU A 421 -23.25 -5.39 -5.71
N MET A 422 -22.04 -5.95 -5.77
CA MET A 422 -21.55 -7.03 -4.92
C MET A 422 -20.34 -6.58 -4.11
N GLY A 423 -20.01 -7.36 -3.10
CA GLY A 423 -18.92 -7.12 -2.16
C GLY A 423 -19.39 -6.51 -0.84
N GLY A 424 -18.69 -6.85 0.25
CA GLY A 424 -18.87 -6.27 1.58
C GLY A 424 -17.92 -5.09 1.85
N ARG A 425 -17.98 -4.56 3.08
CA ARG A 425 -17.09 -3.48 3.57
C ARG A 425 -15.62 -3.90 3.54
N THR A 426 -15.32 -5.17 3.31
CA THR A 426 -13.95 -5.70 3.23
C THR A 426 -13.56 -6.13 1.83
N SER A 427 -14.42 -5.90 0.84
CA SER A 427 -14.15 -6.25 -0.56
C SER A 427 -12.98 -5.46 -1.15
N HIS A 428 -12.44 -5.96 -2.27
CA HIS A 428 -11.42 -5.24 -3.06
C HIS A 428 -11.81 -3.78 -3.34
N ALA A 429 -13.08 -3.55 -3.72
CA ALA A 429 -13.62 -2.21 -3.94
C ALA A 429 -13.44 -1.32 -2.70
N ALA A 430 -13.77 -1.85 -1.52
CA ALA A 430 -13.70 -1.12 -0.26
C ALA A 430 -12.25 -0.79 0.14
N ILE A 431 -11.35 -1.77 0.07
CA ILE A 431 -9.94 -1.62 0.46
C ILE A 431 -9.25 -0.57 -0.42
N VAL A 432 -9.29 -0.75 -1.74
CA VAL A 432 -8.61 0.16 -2.67
C VAL A 432 -9.23 1.56 -2.63
N SER A 433 -10.55 1.68 -2.45
CA SER A 433 -11.18 3.00 -2.33
C SER A 433 -10.69 3.78 -1.10
N ARG A 434 -10.43 3.10 0.02
CA ARG A 434 -9.84 3.72 1.22
C ARG A 434 -8.41 4.16 0.97
N GLU A 435 -7.60 3.32 0.33
CA GLU A 435 -6.22 3.66 -0.05
C GLU A 435 -6.17 4.87 -1.00
N LEU A 436 -7.14 4.99 -1.90
CA LEU A 436 -7.25 6.11 -2.83
C LEU A 436 -7.93 7.36 -2.23
N GLY A 437 -8.55 7.24 -1.05
CA GLY A 437 -9.33 8.31 -0.43
C GLY A 437 -10.60 8.69 -1.19
N ILE A 438 -11.20 7.74 -1.92
CA ILE A 438 -12.38 7.96 -2.77
C ILE A 438 -13.63 7.40 -2.06
N PRO A 439 -14.76 8.13 -2.02
CA PRO A 439 -16.01 7.62 -1.45
C PRO A 439 -16.49 6.36 -2.18
N ALA A 440 -16.90 5.34 -1.43
CA ALA A 440 -17.35 4.08 -2.00
C ALA A 440 -18.52 3.44 -1.26
N ILE A 441 -19.40 2.82 -2.04
CA ILE A 441 -20.54 2.03 -1.60
C ILE A 441 -20.47 0.65 -2.27
N VAL A 442 -20.76 -0.39 -1.50
CA VAL A 442 -20.74 -1.79 -1.95
C VAL A 442 -22.04 -2.50 -1.57
N GLY A 443 -22.29 -3.67 -2.14
CA GLY A 443 -23.52 -4.43 -1.91
C GLY A 443 -24.77 -3.77 -2.49
N ALA A 444 -24.62 -2.89 -3.49
CA ALA A 444 -25.70 -2.13 -4.09
C ALA A 444 -26.45 -2.91 -5.19
N ALA A 445 -27.12 -3.99 -4.82
CA ALA A 445 -27.79 -4.89 -5.76
C ALA A 445 -28.69 -4.14 -6.76
N GLY A 446 -28.42 -4.32 -8.06
CA GLY A 446 -29.18 -3.68 -9.16
C GLY A 446 -28.69 -2.27 -9.56
N ALA A 447 -27.63 -1.75 -8.95
CA ALA A 447 -27.05 -0.44 -9.27
C ALA A 447 -26.64 -0.30 -10.75
N THR A 448 -26.10 -1.34 -11.39
CA THR A 448 -25.67 -1.28 -12.79
C THR A 448 -26.82 -1.04 -13.75
N ARG A 449 -28.04 -1.50 -13.41
CA ARG A 449 -29.25 -1.25 -14.18
C ARG A 449 -29.87 0.09 -13.81
N LEU A 450 -29.99 0.37 -12.50
CA LEU A 450 -30.68 1.56 -11.99
C LEU A 450 -29.95 2.86 -12.34
N LEU A 451 -28.61 2.84 -12.26
CA LEU A 451 -27.78 4.03 -12.47
C LEU A 451 -27.41 4.24 -13.95
N LYS A 452 -27.74 3.28 -14.83
CA LYS A 452 -27.43 3.35 -16.25
C LYS A 452 -28.20 4.48 -16.93
N GLY A 453 -27.48 5.36 -17.60
CA GLY A 453 -28.09 6.46 -18.37
C GLY A 453 -28.49 7.68 -17.53
N LEU A 454 -28.31 7.64 -16.21
CA LEU A 454 -28.43 8.83 -15.38
C LEU A 454 -27.29 9.81 -15.71
N LYS A 455 -27.60 11.10 -15.73
CA LYS A 455 -26.62 12.16 -16.02
C LYS A 455 -25.76 12.49 -14.81
N THR A 456 -26.36 12.51 -13.62
CA THR A 456 -25.70 12.91 -12.37
C THR A 456 -26.30 12.13 -11.22
N ILE A 457 -25.43 11.65 -10.33
CA ILE A 457 -25.82 11.07 -9.04
C ILE A 457 -24.93 11.63 -7.93
N THR A 458 -25.42 11.55 -6.70
CA THR A 458 -24.67 11.85 -5.49
C THR A 458 -24.44 10.57 -4.70
N VAL A 459 -23.19 10.28 -4.34
CA VAL A 459 -22.77 9.10 -3.57
C VAL A 459 -22.28 9.56 -2.20
N ASN A 460 -22.88 9.06 -1.13
CA ASN A 460 -22.45 9.23 0.25
C ASN A 460 -21.86 7.92 0.78
N GLY A 461 -20.55 7.78 0.67
CA GLY A 461 -19.82 6.59 1.11
C GLY A 461 -19.76 6.42 2.63
N SER A 462 -20.03 7.48 3.41
CA SER A 462 -20.08 7.39 4.88
C SER A 462 -21.39 6.76 5.39
N ARG A 463 -22.49 6.94 4.67
CA ARG A 463 -23.82 6.42 5.04
C ARG A 463 -24.33 5.31 4.11
N GLY A 464 -23.59 5.02 3.03
CA GLY A 464 -24.01 4.03 2.05
C GLY A 464 -25.20 4.49 1.21
N GLU A 465 -25.36 5.78 0.91
CA GLU A 465 -26.54 6.30 0.21
C GLU A 465 -26.20 6.81 -1.21
N VAL A 466 -27.04 6.49 -2.19
CA VAL A 466 -26.98 7.02 -3.56
C VAL A 466 -28.28 7.76 -3.87
N PHE A 467 -28.16 8.98 -4.37
CA PHE A 467 -29.30 9.81 -4.75
C PHE A 467 -29.24 10.20 -6.22
N LYS A 468 -30.41 10.42 -6.81
CA LYS A 468 -30.55 10.97 -8.16
C LYS A 468 -30.24 12.46 -8.16
N GLY A 469 -29.42 12.90 -9.11
CA GLY A 469 -29.03 14.30 -9.20
C GLY A 469 -28.15 14.77 -8.04
N GLU A 470 -28.19 16.07 -7.78
CA GLU A 470 -27.46 16.71 -6.69
C GLU A 470 -28.34 16.74 -5.45
N ALA A 471 -28.09 15.83 -4.50
CA ALA A 471 -29.02 15.57 -3.39
C ALA A 471 -28.92 16.54 -2.21
N TYR A 472 -28.08 17.56 -2.36
CA TYR A 472 -27.84 18.60 -1.38
C TYR A 472 -28.20 19.94 -2.03
N ASP A 473 -28.97 20.79 -1.35
CA ASP A 473 -29.20 22.17 -1.77
C ASP A 473 -27.84 22.87 -1.95
N ALA A 474 -27.68 23.72 -2.98
CA ALA A 474 -26.53 24.61 -3.18
C ALA A 474 -26.10 25.36 -1.89
N LYS A 475 -27.03 25.61 -0.96
CA LYS A 475 -26.79 26.19 0.38
C LYS A 475 -26.16 25.20 1.37
N GLN A 476 -26.53 23.93 1.31
CA GLN A 476 -25.94 22.83 2.09
C GLN A 476 -24.63 22.32 1.49
N MET A 477 -24.49 22.31 0.15
CA MET A 477 -23.20 22.17 -0.53
C MET A 477 -22.26 23.31 -0.15
N LYS A 478 -22.76 24.55 -0.04
CA LYS A 478 -22.01 25.66 0.59
C LYS A 478 -21.70 25.43 2.07
N THR A 479 -22.42 24.55 2.78
CA THR A 479 -22.21 24.24 4.21
C THR A 479 -21.30 23.03 4.44
N LEU A 480 -21.34 22.02 3.57
CA LEU A 480 -20.35 20.95 3.45
C LEU A 480 -19.04 21.51 2.93
N GLN A 481 -19.10 22.34 1.87
CA GLN A 481 -18.01 23.22 1.53
C GLN A 481 -17.70 24.15 2.69
N SER A 482 -18.62 24.68 3.52
CA SER A 482 -18.24 25.54 4.67
C SER A 482 -17.65 24.78 5.87
N ALA A 483 -17.88 23.47 6.00
CA ALA A 483 -17.29 22.61 7.01
C ALA A 483 -15.88 22.17 6.57
N THR A 484 -15.73 21.76 5.31
CA THR A 484 -14.43 21.57 4.65
C THR A 484 -13.69 22.91 4.47
N LEU A 485 -14.39 24.03 4.28
CA LEU A 485 -13.84 25.39 4.27
C LEU A 485 -13.66 25.93 5.69
N LYS A 486 -14.27 25.35 6.73
CA LYS A 486 -13.94 25.68 8.13
C LYS A 486 -12.58 25.11 8.42
N ALA A 487 -12.30 23.86 8.01
CA ALA A 487 -10.95 23.29 7.91
C ALA A 487 -10.04 24.09 6.94
N ALA A 488 -10.58 24.56 5.79
CA ALA A 488 -9.85 25.37 4.82
C ALA A 488 -9.60 26.83 5.25
N LYS A 489 -10.25 27.30 6.32
CA LYS A 489 -10.06 28.64 6.92
C LYS A 489 -9.34 28.58 8.26
N ILE A 490 -8.93 27.39 8.72
CA ILE A 490 -8.09 27.27 9.89
C ILE A 490 -6.73 27.88 9.55
N LYS A 491 -6.52 29.11 10.00
CA LYS A 491 -5.21 29.74 9.99
C LYS A 491 -4.43 29.20 11.17
N THR A 492 -3.33 28.52 10.87
CA THR A 492 -2.33 28.10 11.84
C THR A 492 -1.12 29.04 11.75
N LYS A 493 -0.42 29.25 12.86
CA LYS A 493 0.88 29.93 12.86
C LYS A 493 1.93 29.03 12.23
N THR A 494 1.90 27.73 12.55
CA THR A 494 2.70 26.69 11.93
C THR A 494 2.14 26.38 10.55
N LYS A 495 2.95 26.55 9.50
CA LYS A 495 2.50 26.28 8.12
C LYS A 495 2.41 24.77 7.87
N ILE A 496 1.40 24.35 7.11
CA ILE A 496 1.25 22.95 6.70
C ILE A 496 1.55 22.84 5.22
N TYR A 497 2.71 22.27 4.94
CA TYR A 497 3.20 21.96 3.62
C TYR A 497 2.90 20.50 3.24
N VAL A 498 3.12 20.17 1.98
CA VAL A 498 3.04 18.81 1.47
C VAL A 498 4.37 18.30 0.92
N ASN A 499 4.56 16.99 1.01
CA ASN A 499 5.59 16.25 0.28
C ASN A 499 5.02 15.82 -1.08
N LEU A 500 5.63 16.24 -2.20
CA LEU A 500 5.20 15.86 -3.54
C LEU A 500 6.37 15.38 -4.39
N ALA A 501 6.07 14.40 -5.24
CA ALA A 501 7.05 13.80 -6.15
C ALA A 501 6.47 13.54 -7.57
N GLN A 502 5.14 13.50 -7.70
CA GLN A 502 4.44 13.22 -8.96
C GLN A 502 3.75 14.48 -9.52
N PRO A 503 4.09 14.93 -10.74
CA PRO A 503 3.53 16.14 -11.34
C PRO A 503 2.00 16.12 -11.43
N GLU A 504 1.39 14.96 -11.70
CA GLU A 504 -0.04 14.78 -11.95
C GLU A 504 -0.89 15.09 -10.71
N SER A 505 -0.29 15.00 -9.52
CA SER A 505 -0.96 15.27 -8.25
C SER A 505 -0.99 16.76 -7.89
N ALA A 506 -0.12 17.60 -8.48
CA ALA A 506 0.10 18.98 -8.06
C ALA A 506 -1.16 19.85 -8.18
N ASP A 507 -1.89 19.77 -9.29
CA ASP A 507 -3.13 20.55 -9.50
C ASP A 507 -4.23 20.22 -8.51
N ARG A 508 -4.37 18.93 -8.15
CA ARG A 508 -5.35 18.48 -7.17
C ARG A 508 -4.98 18.99 -5.78
N VAL A 509 -3.72 18.81 -5.38
CA VAL A 509 -3.24 19.16 -4.03
C VAL A 509 -3.21 20.67 -3.83
N ALA A 510 -2.87 21.45 -4.86
CA ALA A 510 -2.90 22.90 -4.81
C ALA A 510 -4.29 23.47 -4.51
N LYS A 511 -5.37 22.75 -4.81
CA LYS A 511 -6.76 23.14 -4.49
C LYS A 511 -7.16 22.83 -3.05
N MET A 512 -6.34 22.07 -2.31
CA MET A 512 -6.54 21.77 -0.89
C MET A 512 -6.05 22.93 -0.01
N ASN A 513 -6.33 22.90 1.30
CA ASN A 513 -5.86 23.93 2.23
C ASN A 513 -4.38 23.75 2.60
N VAL A 514 -3.52 23.93 1.61
CA VAL A 514 -2.07 23.73 1.70
C VAL A 514 -1.33 25.06 1.61
N ASP A 515 -0.32 25.24 2.46
CA ASP A 515 0.47 26.47 2.53
C ASP A 515 1.62 26.51 1.52
N GLY A 516 1.90 25.39 0.84
CA GLY A 516 3.03 25.22 -0.09
C GLY A 516 3.53 23.78 -0.18
N ILE A 517 4.59 23.56 -0.96
CA ILE A 517 5.32 22.28 -1.01
C ILE A 517 6.59 22.44 -0.18
N GLY A 518 6.73 21.63 0.88
CA GLY A 518 7.87 21.68 1.80
C GLY A 518 8.99 20.74 1.38
N LEU A 519 8.66 19.77 0.53
CA LEU A 519 9.61 18.88 -0.11
C LEU A 519 9.07 18.48 -1.49
N LEU A 520 9.64 19.07 -2.54
CA LEU A 520 9.51 18.59 -3.92
C LEU A 520 10.70 17.70 -4.25
N ARG A 521 10.43 16.43 -4.54
CA ARG A 521 11.40 15.41 -4.92
C ARG A 521 11.57 15.34 -6.44
N ALA A 522 12.79 15.57 -6.91
CA ALA A 522 13.16 15.62 -8.33
C ALA A 522 13.43 14.24 -8.95
N GLU A 523 13.56 13.21 -8.12
CA GLU A 523 14.04 11.88 -8.47
C GLU A 523 13.24 11.28 -9.62
N PHE A 524 11.91 11.39 -9.58
CA PHE A 524 11.07 10.94 -10.69
C PHE A 524 11.32 11.76 -11.95
N ILE A 525 11.54 13.07 -11.87
CA ILE A 525 11.82 13.89 -13.05
C ILE A 525 13.11 13.40 -13.72
N VAL A 526 14.18 13.20 -12.94
CA VAL A 526 15.47 12.71 -13.43
C VAL A 526 15.35 11.30 -14.00
N ALA A 527 14.63 10.40 -13.33
CA ALA A 527 14.36 9.05 -13.83
C ALA A 527 13.58 9.06 -15.16
N HIS A 528 12.62 9.98 -15.34
CA HIS A 528 11.88 10.14 -16.60
C HIS A 528 12.73 10.75 -17.72
N ILE A 529 13.72 11.60 -17.39
CA ILE A 529 14.69 12.07 -18.38
C ILE A 529 15.57 10.90 -18.85
N GLY A 530 15.85 9.93 -17.97
CA GLY A 530 16.36 8.60 -18.33
C GLY A 530 17.84 8.51 -18.71
N ILE A 531 18.53 9.65 -18.82
CA ILE A 531 19.95 9.74 -19.18
C ILE A 531 20.79 10.30 -18.03
N HIS A 532 21.98 9.71 -17.82
CA HIS A 532 22.92 10.21 -16.84
C HIS A 532 23.36 11.66 -17.16
N PRO A 533 23.38 12.61 -16.21
CA PRO A 533 23.70 14.01 -16.49
C PRO A 533 25.07 14.23 -17.14
N LYS A 534 26.10 13.48 -16.72
CA LYS A 534 27.44 13.53 -17.37
C LYS A 534 27.41 13.02 -18.80
N LEU A 535 26.60 12.01 -19.10
CA LEU A 535 26.43 11.55 -20.48
C LEU A 535 25.69 12.61 -21.31
N ALA A 536 24.66 13.25 -20.76
CA ALA A 536 23.96 14.33 -21.42
C ALA A 536 24.90 15.51 -21.76
N ILE A 537 25.86 15.82 -20.87
CA ILE A 537 26.92 16.80 -21.15
C ILE A 537 27.82 16.33 -22.28
N HIS A 538 28.35 15.11 -22.18
CA HIS A 538 29.25 14.54 -23.19
C HIS A 538 28.62 14.47 -24.59
N GLN A 539 27.30 14.23 -24.68
CA GLN A 539 26.56 14.17 -25.94
C GLN A 539 26.03 15.53 -26.43
N GLY A 540 26.31 16.64 -25.75
CA GLY A 540 25.77 17.95 -26.14
C GLY A 540 24.25 18.10 -25.92
N LYS A 541 23.65 17.25 -25.08
CA LYS A 541 22.20 17.21 -24.79
C LYS A 541 21.78 18.05 -23.56
N GLN A 542 22.66 18.89 -23.01
CA GLN A 542 22.39 19.72 -21.83
C GLN A 542 21.11 20.54 -21.97
N LYS A 543 20.92 21.19 -23.13
CA LYS A 543 19.73 22.03 -23.39
C LYS A 543 18.42 21.23 -23.32
N HIS A 544 18.43 19.97 -23.73
CA HIS A 544 17.27 19.10 -23.64
C HIS A 544 16.99 18.70 -22.19
N TYR A 545 18.04 18.27 -21.47
CA TYR A 545 17.95 17.91 -20.05
C TYR A 545 17.38 19.06 -19.21
N ILE A 546 17.95 20.26 -19.36
CA ILE A 546 17.52 21.49 -18.67
C ILE A 546 16.05 21.81 -18.98
N ARG A 547 15.65 21.69 -20.26
CA ARG A 547 14.28 21.98 -20.69
C ARG A 547 13.27 21.01 -20.09
N GLU A 548 13.54 19.71 -20.10
CA GLU A 548 12.63 18.70 -19.54
C GLU A 548 12.52 18.85 -18.02
N LEU A 549 13.63 19.09 -17.32
CA LEU A 549 13.63 19.40 -15.89
C LEU A 549 12.78 20.64 -15.60
N ALA A 550 13.03 21.76 -16.29
CA ALA A 550 12.26 23.00 -16.12
C ALA A 550 10.77 22.81 -16.41
N LYS A 551 10.42 22.09 -17.49
CA LYS A 551 9.03 21.80 -17.87
C LYS A 551 8.30 21.03 -16.77
N LYS A 552 8.94 20.01 -16.19
CA LYS A 552 8.34 19.23 -15.11
C LYS A 552 8.25 20.02 -13.81
N LEU A 553 9.25 20.84 -13.48
CA LEU A 553 9.18 21.75 -12.34
C LEU A 553 8.02 22.76 -12.47
N ILE A 554 7.76 23.31 -13.66
CA ILE A 554 6.63 24.21 -13.90
C ILE A 554 5.29 23.56 -13.53
N MET A 555 5.12 22.25 -13.76
CA MET A 555 3.90 21.52 -13.39
C MET A 555 3.62 21.53 -11.89
N PHE A 556 4.66 21.60 -11.04
CA PHE A 556 4.49 21.75 -9.59
C PHE A 556 4.33 23.19 -9.16
N VAL A 557 5.08 24.10 -9.80
CA VAL A 557 5.18 25.48 -9.34
C VAL A 557 3.95 26.30 -9.73
N LYS A 558 3.44 26.11 -10.96
CA LYS A 558 2.30 26.87 -11.51
C LYS A 558 1.02 26.72 -10.68
N PRO A 559 0.57 25.52 -10.26
CA PRO A 559 -0.69 25.38 -9.51
C PRO A 559 -0.65 26.03 -8.12
N PHE A 560 0.53 26.17 -7.53
CA PHE A 560 0.70 26.69 -6.18
C PHE A 560 0.66 28.23 -6.11
N GLY A 561 0.73 28.93 -7.24
CA GLY A 561 0.65 30.39 -7.30
C GLY A 561 1.78 31.04 -6.52
N ASP A 562 1.47 31.88 -5.53
CA ASP A 562 2.49 32.53 -4.68
C ASP A 562 2.98 31.65 -3.53
N ARG A 563 2.35 30.48 -3.30
CA ARG A 563 2.74 29.59 -2.20
C ARG A 563 4.10 28.95 -2.50
N PRO A 564 5.01 28.89 -1.51
CA PRO A 564 6.37 28.40 -1.71
C PRO A 564 6.40 26.95 -2.15
N VAL A 565 7.32 26.64 -3.06
CA VAL A 565 7.66 25.29 -3.51
C VAL A 565 9.14 25.09 -3.24
N VAL A 566 9.46 24.31 -2.21
CA VAL A 566 10.84 23.99 -1.82
C VAL A 566 11.30 22.77 -2.60
N TYR A 567 12.07 23.02 -3.65
CA TYR A 567 12.70 22.00 -4.47
C TYR A 567 13.97 21.47 -3.83
N ARG A 568 14.02 20.17 -3.57
CA ARG A 568 15.26 19.50 -3.17
C ARG A 568 16.08 19.22 -4.41
N ALA A 569 17.33 19.66 -4.41
CA ALA A 569 18.28 19.27 -5.45
C ALA A 569 18.41 17.75 -5.53
N THR A 570 18.81 17.24 -6.70
CA THR A 570 18.83 15.79 -6.97
C THR A 570 19.68 15.04 -5.93
N ASP A 571 19.08 14.11 -5.18
CA ASP A 571 19.74 13.39 -4.10
C ASP A 571 19.97 11.90 -4.41
N PHE A 572 20.18 11.58 -5.69
CA PHE A 572 20.48 10.22 -6.12
C PHE A 572 21.80 9.73 -5.54
N ARG A 573 21.78 8.48 -5.08
CA ARG A 573 22.94 7.67 -4.72
C ARG A 573 23.66 7.18 -6.00
N THR A 574 24.92 6.81 -5.89
CA THR A 574 25.73 6.29 -7.01
C THR A 574 25.07 5.08 -7.69
N ASN A 575 24.50 4.17 -6.91
CA ASN A 575 23.77 3.01 -7.42
C ASN A 575 22.50 3.41 -8.19
N GLU A 576 21.78 4.47 -7.79
CA GLU A 576 20.60 4.97 -8.52
C GLU A 576 21.00 5.61 -9.85
N TYR A 577 22.03 6.47 -9.85
CA TYR A 577 22.56 7.05 -11.08
C TYR A 577 23.10 5.99 -12.05
N ARG A 578 23.67 4.88 -11.55
CA ARG A 578 24.17 3.77 -12.37
C ARG A 578 23.07 3.15 -13.24
N HIS A 579 21.82 3.14 -12.78
CA HIS A 579 20.70 2.57 -13.52
C HIS A 579 20.19 3.47 -14.67
N LEU A 580 20.65 4.73 -14.77
CA LEU A 580 20.34 5.59 -15.91
C LEU A 580 21.18 5.22 -17.13
N GLU A 581 20.73 5.58 -18.33
CA GLU A 581 21.51 5.40 -19.55
C GLU A 581 22.88 6.08 -19.41
N GLY A 582 23.96 5.29 -19.56
CA GLY A 582 25.35 5.74 -19.41
C GLY A 582 25.86 5.83 -17.97
N GLY A 583 25.05 5.51 -16.96
CA GLY A 583 25.41 5.63 -15.55
C GLY A 583 26.60 4.77 -15.12
N GLU A 584 26.67 3.52 -15.59
CA GLU A 584 27.78 2.59 -15.28
C GLU A 584 29.18 3.14 -15.58
N THR A 585 29.29 4.00 -16.60
CA THR A 585 30.57 4.62 -16.99
C THR A 585 31.04 5.69 -16.00
N TYR A 586 30.11 6.40 -15.37
CA TYR A 586 30.41 7.58 -14.56
C TYR A 586 30.32 7.33 -13.05
N GLU A 587 29.66 6.24 -12.64
CA GLU A 587 29.32 5.99 -11.24
C GLU A 587 30.08 4.80 -10.65
N PRO A 588 31.05 5.01 -9.74
CA PRO A 588 31.85 3.94 -9.15
C PRO A 588 31.02 3.09 -8.19
N HIS A 589 31.35 1.79 -8.07
CA HIS A 589 30.71 0.92 -7.08
C HIS A 589 31.08 1.35 -5.67
N GLU A 590 30.08 1.61 -4.84
CA GLU A 590 30.26 1.95 -3.43
C GLU A 590 29.65 0.83 -2.58
N GLU A 591 30.40 0.40 -1.55
CA GLU A 591 29.92 -0.60 -0.59
C GLU A 591 28.70 -0.10 0.20
N ASN A 592 28.65 1.21 0.50
CA ASN A 592 27.58 1.83 1.28
C ASN A 592 27.03 3.09 0.58
N PRO A 593 26.19 2.95 -0.46
CA PRO A 593 25.67 4.09 -1.22
C PRO A 593 24.87 5.10 -0.38
N MET A 594 24.30 4.68 0.75
CA MET A 594 23.55 5.55 1.66
C MET A 594 24.40 6.73 2.18
N ILE A 595 25.67 6.47 2.53
CA ILE A 595 26.61 7.46 3.08
C ILE A 595 27.67 7.92 2.07
N GLY A 596 27.58 7.43 0.83
CA GLY A 596 28.55 7.63 -0.24
C GLY A 596 28.42 8.94 -1.01
N TYR A 597 28.81 8.91 -2.28
CA TYR A 597 28.95 10.08 -3.15
C TYR A 597 27.60 10.64 -3.65
N ARG A 598 26.98 11.51 -2.83
CA ARG A 598 25.67 12.15 -3.07
C ARG A 598 25.54 13.52 -2.38
N GLY A 599 24.45 14.22 -2.67
CA GLY A 599 24.08 15.52 -2.08
C GLY A 599 25.11 16.62 -2.32
N ALA A 600 25.31 17.50 -1.34
CA ALA A 600 26.17 18.67 -1.47
C ALA A 600 27.57 18.36 -2.04
N SER A 601 28.24 17.32 -1.53
CA SER A 601 29.59 16.96 -1.97
C SER A 601 29.65 16.62 -3.48
N ARG A 602 28.58 16.03 -4.03
CA ARG A 602 28.48 15.74 -5.46
C ARG A 602 28.33 17.02 -6.28
N TYR A 603 27.51 17.96 -5.84
CA TYR A 603 27.31 19.22 -6.57
C TYR A 603 28.59 20.06 -6.63
N ILE A 604 29.40 20.01 -5.57
CA ILE A 604 30.69 20.70 -5.49
C ILE A 604 31.72 20.02 -6.39
N LYS A 605 31.70 18.69 -6.47
CA LYS A 605 32.68 17.93 -7.25
C LYS A 605 32.34 17.90 -8.75
N ASP A 606 31.05 17.88 -9.09
CA ASP A 606 30.52 17.83 -10.45
C ASP A 606 29.74 19.13 -10.78
N GLU A 607 30.44 20.26 -10.75
CA GLU A 607 29.84 21.60 -10.90
C GLU A 607 29.02 21.76 -12.18
N ASP A 608 29.49 21.20 -13.31
CA ASP A 608 28.78 21.26 -14.60
C ASP A 608 27.41 20.56 -14.55
N VAL A 609 27.30 19.47 -13.79
CA VAL A 609 26.04 18.75 -13.60
C VAL A 609 25.07 19.60 -12.79
N PHE A 610 25.55 20.18 -11.69
CA PHE A 610 24.72 21.04 -10.85
C PHE A 610 24.32 22.34 -11.56
N ALA A 611 25.19 22.89 -12.42
CA ALA A 611 24.91 24.06 -13.24
C ALA A 611 23.68 23.86 -14.15
N MET A 612 23.45 22.65 -14.69
CA MET A 612 22.23 22.34 -15.46
C MET A 612 20.97 22.47 -14.60
N GLU A 613 21.03 22.00 -13.36
CA GLU A 613 19.91 22.08 -12.41
C GLU A 613 19.64 23.53 -11.98
N ILE A 614 20.71 24.32 -11.74
CA ILE A 614 20.61 25.77 -11.50
C ILE A 614 19.96 26.50 -12.69
N GLU A 615 20.36 26.17 -13.92
CA GLU A 615 19.79 26.80 -15.12
C GLU A 615 18.31 26.43 -15.31
N ALA A 616 17.91 25.20 -14.99
CA ALA A 616 16.50 24.81 -15.00
C ALA A 616 15.70 25.64 -13.98
N ILE A 617 16.22 25.80 -12.75
CA ILE A 617 15.60 26.65 -11.72
C ILE A 617 15.48 28.10 -12.21
N LYS A 618 16.53 28.66 -12.82
CA LYS A 618 16.51 30.01 -13.40
C LYS A 618 15.43 30.15 -14.48
N GLN A 619 15.28 29.16 -15.37
CA GLN A 619 14.24 29.16 -16.40
C GLN A 619 12.84 29.19 -15.79
N VAL A 620 12.56 28.38 -14.77
CA VAL A 620 11.27 28.40 -14.07
C VAL A 620 11.04 29.74 -13.37
N ARG A 621 12.07 30.26 -12.67
CA ARG A 621 12.00 31.51 -11.91
C ARG A 621 11.89 32.79 -12.75
N LYS A 622 12.06 32.71 -14.07
CA LYS A 622 11.70 33.83 -14.97
C LYS A 622 10.21 34.15 -14.88
N GLN A 623 9.36 33.12 -14.74
CA GLN A 623 7.91 33.27 -14.68
C GLN A 623 7.35 33.04 -13.27
N TYR A 624 7.96 32.17 -12.47
CA TYR A 624 7.41 31.73 -11.18
C TYR A 624 8.39 31.94 -10.01
N LYS A 625 8.13 32.95 -9.17
CA LYS A 625 9.05 33.34 -8.08
C LYS A 625 8.96 32.48 -6.81
N ASN A 626 7.99 31.59 -6.73
CA ASN A 626 7.72 30.75 -5.56
C ASN A 626 8.59 29.48 -5.49
N LEU A 627 9.45 29.20 -6.48
CA LEU A 627 10.38 28.06 -6.46
C LEU A 627 11.65 28.37 -5.63
N HIS A 628 11.88 27.64 -4.55
CA HIS A 628 13.07 27.74 -3.69
C HIS A 628 13.94 26.50 -3.80
N LEU A 629 15.22 26.60 -3.41
CA LEU A 629 16.18 25.51 -3.51
C LEU A 629 16.56 25.00 -2.13
N MET A 630 16.58 23.68 -1.96
CA MET A 630 17.04 22.98 -0.77
C MET A 630 18.18 22.02 -1.13
N ILE A 631 19.27 22.11 -0.37
CA ILE A 631 20.46 21.28 -0.56
C ILE A 631 20.40 20.08 0.40
N PRO A 632 20.34 18.84 -0.12
CA PRO A 632 20.41 17.63 0.70
C PRO A 632 21.85 17.23 1.07
N PHE A 633 21.92 16.36 2.06
CA PHE A 633 23.08 15.59 2.50
C PHE A 633 24.34 16.44 2.78
N VAL A 634 24.13 17.55 3.48
CA VAL A 634 25.20 18.50 3.82
C VAL A 634 25.94 18.06 5.08
N ARG A 635 27.24 17.78 4.95
CA ARG A 635 28.07 17.15 5.99
C ARG A 635 28.82 18.17 6.83
N ILE A 636 29.32 19.24 6.23
CA ILE A 636 30.13 20.28 6.88
C ILE A 636 29.73 21.69 6.42
N PRO A 637 29.87 22.74 7.27
CA PRO A 637 29.47 24.11 6.91
C PRO A 637 30.11 24.64 5.63
N GLU A 638 31.36 24.23 5.35
CA GLU A 638 32.11 24.60 4.16
C GLU A 638 31.36 24.24 2.87
N GLU A 639 30.60 23.14 2.87
CA GLU A 639 29.81 22.74 1.70
C GLU A 639 28.72 23.76 1.38
N ILE A 640 28.04 24.33 2.39
CA ILE A 640 27.08 25.44 2.14
C ILE A 640 27.80 26.64 1.56
N ARG A 641 28.98 26.99 2.08
CA ARG A 641 29.77 28.13 1.58
C ARG A 641 30.12 27.96 0.10
N GLN A 642 30.55 26.76 -0.29
CA GLN A 642 30.89 26.40 -1.66
C GLN A 642 29.65 26.38 -2.57
N ILE A 643 28.54 25.77 -2.13
CA ILE A 643 27.28 25.78 -2.89
C ILE A 643 26.78 27.21 -3.11
N ARG A 644 26.88 28.09 -2.11
CA ARG A 644 26.54 29.51 -2.27
C ARG A 644 27.42 30.21 -3.30
N GLN A 645 28.69 29.84 -3.38
CA GLN A 645 29.61 30.36 -4.41
C GLN A 645 29.18 29.87 -5.80
N LEU A 646 28.94 28.57 -5.98
CA LEU A 646 28.45 27.99 -7.24
C LEU A 646 27.16 28.64 -7.72
N LEU A 647 26.23 28.91 -6.80
CA LEU A 647 24.99 29.63 -7.10
C LEU A 647 25.25 31.06 -7.59
N ARG A 648 26.21 31.79 -6.99
CA ARG A 648 26.61 33.13 -7.46
C ARG A 648 27.25 33.07 -8.85
N ASP A 649 28.18 32.13 -9.05
CA ASP A 649 28.90 31.98 -10.32
C ASP A 649 27.96 31.63 -11.48
N ASN A 650 26.85 30.92 -11.18
CA ASN A 650 25.80 30.60 -12.14
C ASN A 650 24.66 31.64 -12.23
N SER A 651 24.84 32.84 -11.67
CA SER A 651 23.85 33.93 -11.66
C SER A 651 22.50 33.58 -10.99
N LEU A 652 22.51 32.77 -9.92
CA LEU A 652 21.34 32.48 -9.07
C LEU A 652 21.66 32.78 -7.59
N ALA A 653 21.98 34.03 -7.28
CA ALA A 653 22.24 34.43 -5.90
C ALA A 653 20.96 34.43 -5.04
N GLN A 654 21.12 34.06 -3.77
CA GLN A 654 20.10 34.19 -2.73
C GLN A 654 19.61 35.65 -2.62
N SER A 655 18.31 35.83 -2.40
CA SER A 655 17.70 37.16 -2.30
C SER A 655 16.48 37.15 -1.38
N LYS A 656 15.75 38.27 -1.31
CA LYS A 656 14.46 38.29 -0.61
C LYS A 656 13.43 37.35 -1.26
N GLU A 657 13.53 37.12 -2.57
CA GLU A 657 12.60 36.30 -3.35
C GLU A 657 13.10 34.88 -3.63
N PHE A 658 14.40 34.62 -3.50
CA PHE A 658 14.98 33.30 -3.68
C PHE A 658 15.65 32.84 -2.39
N LYS A 659 15.08 31.78 -1.82
CA LYS A 659 15.50 31.21 -0.55
C LYS A 659 16.33 29.96 -0.76
N LEU A 660 17.45 29.87 -0.04
CA LEU A 660 18.32 28.70 0.01
C LEU A 660 18.09 27.96 1.33
N TRP A 661 17.62 26.74 1.23
CA TRP A 661 17.35 25.85 2.35
C TRP A 661 18.42 24.76 2.44
N MET A 662 18.57 24.21 3.62
CA MET A 662 19.42 23.05 3.87
C MET A 662 18.60 21.93 4.49
N MET A 663 18.84 20.70 4.06
CA MET A 663 18.31 19.54 4.77
C MET A 663 19.23 19.17 5.94
N VAL A 664 18.68 19.11 7.15
CA VAL A 664 19.37 18.56 8.33
C VAL A 664 19.00 17.09 8.42
N GLU A 665 19.89 16.25 7.92
CA GLU A 665 19.66 14.80 7.79
C GLU A 665 20.89 13.93 8.11
N VAL A 666 22.00 14.55 8.49
CA VAL A 666 23.20 13.85 8.99
C VAL A 666 23.55 14.32 10.40
N PRO A 667 24.17 13.49 11.26
CA PRO A 667 24.42 13.85 12.66
C PRO A 667 25.23 15.15 12.82
N SER A 668 26.24 15.38 11.98
CA SER A 668 27.03 16.62 12.00
C SER A 668 26.16 17.86 11.76
N SER A 669 25.20 17.80 10.83
CA SER A 669 24.28 18.91 10.52
C SER A 669 23.32 19.23 11.68
N ALA A 670 22.92 18.24 12.47
CA ALA A 670 22.10 18.45 13.67
C ALA A 670 22.95 18.96 14.86
N ILE A 671 24.16 18.42 15.03
CA ILE A 671 25.08 18.80 16.12
C ILE A 671 25.58 20.23 15.91
N MET A 672 26.03 20.56 14.70
CA MET A 672 26.67 21.85 14.37
C MET A 672 25.70 22.84 13.71
N VAL A 673 24.38 22.65 13.86
CA VAL A 673 23.34 23.43 13.16
C VAL A 673 23.55 24.95 13.21
N GLU A 674 24.05 25.51 14.32
CA GLU A 674 24.33 26.95 14.45
C GLU A 674 25.47 27.41 13.50
N GLU A 675 26.47 26.59 13.25
CA GLU A 675 27.54 26.91 12.28
C GLU A 675 27.01 26.90 10.85
N PHE A 676 26.15 25.94 10.49
CA PHE A 676 25.47 25.95 9.19
C PHE A 676 24.55 27.17 9.01
N ILE A 677 23.90 27.62 10.08
CA ILE A 677 23.10 28.85 10.08
C ILE A 677 23.97 30.08 9.79
N LYS A 678 25.18 30.16 10.36
CA LYS A 678 26.12 31.27 10.10
C LYS A 678 26.60 31.33 8.64
N GLU A 679 26.64 30.20 7.95
CA GLU A 679 26.88 30.15 6.50
C GLU A 679 25.72 30.72 5.66
N GLY A 680 24.65 31.19 6.31
CA GLY A 680 23.60 32.04 5.75
C GLY A 680 22.57 31.32 4.89
N ILE A 681 22.15 30.14 5.33
CA ILE A 681 20.91 29.50 4.86
C ILE A 681 19.68 30.31 5.29
N ASP A 682 18.58 30.27 4.54
CA ASP A 682 17.31 30.93 4.91
C ASP A 682 16.36 29.99 5.66
N GLY A 683 16.56 28.68 5.53
CA GLY A 683 15.64 27.67 6.04
C GLY A 683 16.28 26.31 6.23
N ILE A 684 15.70 25.54 7.13
CA ILE A 684 16.07 24.17 7.44
C ILE A 684 14.87 23.27 7.17
N SER A 685 15.11 22.12 6.53
CA SER A 685 14.17 21.02 6.53
C SER A 685 14.81 19.81 7.21
N ILE A 686 14.18 19.24 8.22
CA ILE A 686 14.71 18.07 8.89
C ILE A 686 14.31 16.83 8.10
N GLY A 687 15.29 16.09 7.59
CA GLY A 687 15.10 14.81 6.92
C GLY A 687 15.15 13.67 7.94
N THR A 688 14.00 13.31 8.52
CA THR A 688 13.98 12.34 9.63
C THR A 688 14.46 10.95 9.27
N ASN A 689 14.29 10.55 8.01
CA ASN A 689 14.64 9.21 7.55
C ASN A 689 16.16 8.99 7.67
N ASP A 690 16.96 9.78 6.95
CA ASP A 690 18.41 9.67 6.98
C ASP A 690 18.99 10.08 8.35
N LEU A 691 18.40 11.08 9.02
CA LEU A 691 18.86 11.48 10.35
C LEU A 691 18.72 10.35 11.37
N THR A 692 17.59 9.64 11.34
CA THR A 692 17.33 8.50 12.24
C THR A 692 18.26 7.34 11.92
N MET A 693 18.41 7.00 10.64
CA MET A 693 19.35 5.96 10.19
C MET A 693 20.77 6.22 10.70
N LEU A 694 21.27 7.45 10.53
CA LEU A 694 22.64 7.79 10.87
C LEU A 694 22.88 8.01 12.37
N LEU A 695 21.92 8.54 13.12
CA LEU A 695 22.05 8.67 14.58
C LEU A 695 22.01 7.31 15.28
N LEU A 696 21.29 6.34 14.73
CA LEU A 696 21.16 4.99 15.29
C LEU A 696 22.17 4.00 14.70
N GLY A 697 22.85 4.35 13.61
CA GLY A 697 23.74 3.44 12.88
C GLY A 697 22.98 2.27 12.25
N VAL A 698 21.77 2.53 11.73
CA VAL A 698 20.87 1.53 11.16
C VAL A 698 20.58 1.85 9.69
N ASP A 699 20.54 0.82 8.85
CA ASP A 699 19.91 0.89 7.53
C ASP A 699 18.50 0.30 7.65
N ARG A 700 17.47 1.12 7.40
CA ARG A 700 16.07 0.68 7.50
C ARG A 700 15.68 -0.34 6.42
N ASP A 701 16.43 -0.37 5.32
CA ASP A 701 16.23 -1.33 4.23
C ASP A 701 16.90 -2.67 4.56
N ASN A 702 17.76 -2.71 5.59
CA ASN A 702 18.36 -3.92 6.12
C ASN A 702 17.43 -4.59 7.16
N GLN A 703 16.77 -5.65 6.72
CA GLN A 703 15.75 -6.38 7.49
C GLN A 703 16.24 -6.89 8.85
N GLU A 704 17.53 -7.21 9.00
CA GLU A 704 18.09 -7.74 10.26
C GLU A 704 18.13 -6.70 11.38
N ILE A 705 18.19 -5.41 11.03
CA ILE A 705 18.36 -4.31 12.00
C ILE A 705 17.26 -3.24 11.92
N ALA A 706 16.38 -3.30 10.91
CA ALA A 706 15.30 -2.35 10.70
C ALA A 706 14.37 -2.16 11.92
N TYR A 707 14.24 -3.17 12.80
CA TYR A 707 13.46 -3.07 14.04
C TYR A 707 13.98 -2.01 15.03
N ILE A 708 15.23 -1.56 14.88
CA ILE A 708 15.83 -0.51 15.71
C ILE A 708 15.31 0.88 15.28
N TYR A 709 15.03 1.05 13.99
CA TYR A 709 14.59 2.30 13.38
C TYR A 709 13.25 2.76 13.99
N ASP A 710 13.28 3.94 14.63
CA ASP A 710 12.11 4.63 15.15
C ASP A 710 12.47 6.11 15.35
N GLU A 711 11.75 7.01 14.69
CA GLU A 711 11.98 8.45 14.71
C GLU A 711 11.69 9.10 16.09
N ARG A 712 11.10 8.34 17.02
CA ARG A 712 10.74 8.79 18.37
C ARG A 712 11.79 8.41 19.41
N ARG A 713 12.90 7.77 19.00
CA ARG A 713 14.03 7.47 19.90
C ARG A 713 14.57 8.76 20.51
N SER A 714 15.04 8.67 21.76
CA SER A 714 15.52 9.82 22.53
C SER A 714 16.60 10.62 21.82
N VAL A 715 17.55 9.96 21.15
CA VAL A 715 18.62 10.60 20.38
C VAL A 715 18.08 11.39 19.17
N VAL A 716 17.04 10.86 18.49
CA VAL A 716 16.39 11.53 17.37
C VAL A 716 15.60 12.74 17.90
N LEU A 717 14.79 12.56 18.94
CA LEU A 717 14.04 13.65 19.57
C LEU A 717 14.96 14.78 20.07
N TRP A 718 16.13 14.44 20.61
CA TRP A 718 17.17 15.40 20.98
C TRP A 718 17.64 16.21 19.77
N ALA A 719 17.95 15.54 18.65
CA ALA A 719 18.38 16.20 17.43
C ALA A 719 17.29 17.11 16.86
N LEU A 720 16.04 16.64 16.78
CA LEU A 720 14.89 17.44 16.33
C LEU A 720 14.73 18.71 17.17
N LYS A 721 14.75 18.56 18.51
CA LYS A 721 14.60 19.69 19.43
C LYS A 721 15.77 20.67 19.30
N ARG A 722 17.00 20.18 19.20
CA ARG A 722 18.20 21.01 19.02
C ARG A 722 18.10 21.88 17.77
N VAL A 723 17.68 21.30 16.65
CA VAL A 723 17.52 22.02 15.38
C VAL A 723 16.42 23.07 15.46
N ILE A 724 15.27 22.74 16.06
CA ILE A 724 14.16 23.68 16.26
C ILE A 724 14.57 24.84 17.18
N ASP A 725 15.25 24.56 18.28
CA ASP A 725 15.72 25.59 19.21
C ASP A 725 16.74 26.53 18.55
N ALA A 726 17.67 25.99 17.76
CA ALA A 726 18.62 26.80 17.00
C ALA A 726 17.93 27.68 15.95
N GLY A 727 16.99 27.12 15.19
CA GLY A 727 16.20 27.89 14.22
C GLY A 727 15.43 29.03 14.88
N LYS A 728 14.79 28.77 16.02
CA LYS A 728 14.11 29.83 16.80
C LYS A 728 15.05 30.91 17.30
N LYS A 729 16.20 30.52 17.86
CA LYS A 729 17.23 31.45 18.37
C LYS A 729 17.73 32.39 17.27
N HIS A 730 17.87 31.90 16.04
CA HIS A 730 18.40 32.66 14.92
C HIS A 730 17.32 33.22 13.96
N GLY A 731 16.04 33.03 14.26
CA GLY A 731 14.94 33.51 13.41
C GLY A 731 14.84 32.81 12.05
N ILE A 732 15.36 31.58 11.93
CA ILE A 732 15.34 30.78 10.71
C ILE A 732 14.14 29.84 10.69
N THR A 733 13.55 29.65 9.50
CA THR A 733 12.45 28.70 9.34
C THR A 733 12.95 27.26 9.48
N VAL A 734 12.26 26.46 10.29
CA VAL A 734 12.55 25.04 10.48
C VAL A 734 11.30 24.25 10.11
N SER A 735 11.42 23.46 9.05
CA SER A 735 10.44 22.47 8.64
C SER A 735 10.90 21.07 9.00
N ILE A 736 9.97 20.13 9.03
CA ILE A 736 10.26 18.70 9.00
C ILE A 736 9.64 18.12 7.73
N CYS A 737 10.33 17.15 7.11
CA CYS A 737 9.85 16.44 5.94
C CYS A 737 10.04 14.93 6.09
N GLY A 738 9.29 14.15 5.33
CA GLY A 738 9.19 12.69 5.50
C GLY A 738 7.80 12.27 5.99
N GLN A 739 7.64 10.97 6.23
CA GLN A 739 6.35 10.41 6.67
C GLN A 739 6.17 10.50 8.18
N ALA A 740 7.23 10.65 8.98
CA ALA A 740 7.17 10.76 10.44
C ALA A 740 6.09 11.73 11.00
N PRO A 741 5.92 12.98 10.49
CA PRO A 741 4.84 13.85 10.98
C PRO A 741 3.43 13.40 10.52
N SER A 742 3.32 12.64 9.44
CA SER A 742 2.06 11.99 9.03
C SER A 742 1.76 10.77 9.89
N ASP A 743 2.76 9.90 10.10
CA ASP A 743 2.61 8.59 10.75
C ASP A 743 2.55 8.67 12.29
N HIS A 744 3.08 9.76 12.86
CA HIS A 744 3.17 9.97 14.31
C HIS A 744 2.59 11.33 14.71
N PRO A 745 1.25 11.46 14.85
CA PRO A 745 0.60 12.70 15.29
C PRO A 745 1.14 13.23 16.63
N GLU A 746 1.57 12.33 17.54
CA GLU A 746 2.18 12.72 18.81
C GLU A 746 3.54 13.42 18.64
N LEU A 747 4.31 13.01 17.63
CA LEU A 747 5.55 13.66 17.24
C LEU A 747 5.24 15.02 16.63
N ALA A 748 4.32 15.08 15.66
CA ALA A 748 3.88 16.34 15.06
C ALA A 748 3.41 17.36 16.11
N ALA A 749 2.64 16.90 17.11
CA ALA A 749 2.22 17.74 18.23
C ALA A 749 3.39 18.24 19.08
N LYS A 750 4.40 17.40 19.36
CA LYS A 750 5.63 17.82 20.06
C LYS A 750 6.40 18.87 19.28
N LEU A 751 6.56 18.70 17.97
CA LEU A 751 7.29 19.64 17.11
C LEU A 751 6.63 21.04 17.12
N VAL A 752 5.30 21.08 17.03
CA VAL A 752 4.50 22.32 17.13
C VAL A 752 4.65 22.97 18.51
N LYS A 753 4.69 22.15 19.58
CA LYS A 753 4.94 22.65 20.94
C LYS A 753 6.33 23.27 21.06
N TRP A 754 7.37 22.63 20.53
CA TRP A 754 8.74 23.14 20.50
C TRP A 754 8.89 24.40 19.64
N GLY A 755 8.00 24.61 18.68
CA GLY A 755 7.92 25.82 17.87
C GLY A 755 8.55 25.66 16.49
N ILE A 756 8.39 24.48 15.89
CA ILE A 756 8.66 24.28 14.46
C ILE A 756 7.83 25.28 13.62
N THR A 757 8.38 25.78 12.51
CA THR A 757 7.67 26.79 11.69
C THR A 757 6.76 26.17 10.63
N SER A 758 7.08 24.94 10.19
CA SER A 758 6.22 24.19 9.27
C SER A 758 6.31 22.67 9.41
N LEU A 759 5.25 21.98 9.02
CA LEU A 759 5.19 20.53 8.89
C LEU A 759 4.93 20.18 7.42
N SER A 760 5.73 19.31 6.82
CA SER A 760 5.49 18.81 5.45
C SER A 760 4.98 17.37 5.50
N VAL A 761 3.70 17.18 5.19
CA VAL A 761 2.97 15.90 5.34
C VAL A 761 2.53 15.33 3.99
N THR A 762 2.02 14.10 4.00
CA THR A 762 1.34 13.52 2.83
C THR A 762 -0.01 14.23 2.58
N PRO A 763 -0.47 14.35 1.31
CA PRO A 763 -1.68 15.11 1.00
C PRO A 763 -2.95 14.67 1.74
N ASP A 764 -3.09 13.38 1.99
CA ASP A 764 -4.21 12.77 2.73
C ASP A 764 -4.26 13.16 4.21
N MET A 765 -3.12 13.53 4.80
CA MET A 765 -3.00 13.96 6.19
C MET A 765 -3.09 15.47 6.39
N LEU A 766 -3.22 16.25 5.31
CA LEU A 766 -3.17 17.71 5.33
C LEU A 766 -4.21 18.33 6.29
N ASP A 767 -5.50 18.04 6.07
CA ASP A 767 -6.58 18.68 6.83
C ASP A 767 -6.60 18.22 8.29
N LYS A 768 -6.31 16.93 8.54
CA LYS A 768 -6.17 16.36 9.89
C LYS A 768 -5.03 17.04 10.65
N THR A 769 -3.86 17.13 10.03
CA THR A 769 -2.68 17.78 10.62
C THR A 769 -2.97 19.24 10.94
N ARG A 770 -3.61 19.96 10.03
CA ARG A 770 -3.97 21.37 10.24
C ARG A 770 -4.93 21.56 11.41
N LEU A 771 -5.94 20.70 11.53
CA LEU A 771 -6.88 20.75 12.66
C LEU A 771 -6.16 20.53 14.00
N MET A 772 -5.34 19.48 14.09
CA MET A 772 -4.51 19.19 15.27
C MET A 772 -3.59 20.37 15.63
N VAL A 773 -2.90 20.95 14.66
CA VAL A 773 -2.01 22.11 14.89
C VAL A 773 -2.80 23.29 15.44
N SER A 774 -3.97 23.59 14.88
CA SER A 774 -4.85 24.67 15.35
C SER A 774 -5.32 24.47 16.78
N GLU A 775 -5.67 23.24 17.17
CA GLU A 775 -6.06 22.92 18.53
C GLU A 775 -4.90 23.12 19.51
N ILE A 776 -3.69 22.68 19.15
CA ILE A 776 -2.48 22.87 19.96
C ILE A 776 -2.15 24.36 20.11
N GLU A 777 -2.30 25.14 19.04
CA GLU A 777 -2.03 26.57 19.05
C GLU A 777 -3.08 27.37 19.84
N LYS A 778 -4.34 26.91 19.87
CA LYS A 778 -5.43 27.50 20.68
C LYS A 778 -5.32 27.15 22.17
N GLY A 779 -4.85 25.95 22.49
CA GLY A 779 -4.65 25.45 23.86
C GLY A 779 -3.38 25.97 24.55
N LYS A 780 -2.59 26.84 23.90
CA LYS A 780 -1.45 27.58 24.49
C LYS A 780 -1.88 28.87 25.23
N LYS A 781 -3.11 28.93 25.76
CA LYS A 781 -3.52 29.98 26.70
C LYS A 781 -3.27 29.55 28.13
#